data_AF-A0AAD8AFL1-F1
#
_entry.id   AF-A0AAD8AFL1-F1
#
_cell.length_a   1.000
_cell.length_b   1.000
_cell.length_c   1.000
_cell.angle_alpha   90.00
_cell.angle_beta   90.00
_cell.angle_gamma   90.00
#
_symmetry.space_group_name_H-M   'P 1'
#
loop_
_entity.id
_entity.type
_entity.pdbx_description
1 polymer ?
#
loop_
_entity_poly.entity_id
_entity_poly.type
_entity_poly.pdbx_seq_one_letter_code
_entity_poly.pdbx_strand_id
1 'polypeptide(L)'
;MKYEVTKDIATTRHSVPGVGLISPPPHHDIYSIEDLAELIYDLKCANPNARISVKLVSEVGVGVVASGVAKGKAEHIVISGHDGGTGASSWTGIKNAGLPWELGIAETHQVLVLNNLRSRVVVQADGQIRTGFDVVVAALLGADEFGFSTAPLIVMGCTMMRKCHLNTCPVGIATQDPILRKKFEGKPEHVINYLFMLAEEIRGHMAKLGIRKFQDLVGRTDLLRVSDKANTKAKTLNFSLILKNALHMRPGVNIVGGSKRQDFQLEKEAGTINCWRKLLQKHGDEGLPEHSINVRLTGSAGQSFCAFMTKGIHVTLEGDANDYVGKGLSVGNVCLYGATSGKAFFRGIAAERFSVRNSGAVAVVEGVGDHGCDKCNLEMVELLPLELEDDLKLVRNLLKEFQEKTGSLIAEDLLKTWPAPASRFIKVFPYEYQRALRQMAEEAAQEKTQPIVNGNDISVKQNDTKIRDIEETILDATMEKKRLDKILDKTRGFVKYKRETGVYRPVEKRMKDWGEIYNSAHVRKGLRIQAARCMECGVPFCQSSHGCPLGNIIPKWNDLIFQNNWKEALNQLLQTNNFPEFTGRVCPAPCEGACVLGISEPAVTIKNIECAIIDHAFEQGWIRPEPPVLRTIKKVAVVGSGPSGLAAAHQLNKAGHSERVDLLAKEGVVFKTNVNVGKDIAAKDLYDEHDAVLLCTGATWPRDLPIPGRQLDGIYFAMTFLESWQKKQMGNNIDQPHPPSCQG
;
A
#
# COMPACT_ATOMS: atom_id res chain seq x y z
N MET A 1 -7.16 7.16 4.01
CA MET A 1 -6.81 8.31 4.87
C MET A 1 -8.01 8.98 5.54
N LYS A 2 -9.04 9.53 4.85
CA LYS A 2 -10.20 10.14 5.57
C LYS A 2 -10.82 9.21 6.64
N TYR A 3 -11.01 7.95 6.30
CA TYR A 3 -11.54 6.91 7.22
C TYR A 3 -10.53 6.39 8.27
N GLU A 4 -9.32 6.94 8.37
CA GLU A 4 -8.26 6.46 9.28
C GLU A 4 -7.99 7.42 10.45
N VAL A 5 -8.61 8.60 10.45
CA VAL A 5 -8.50 9.60 11.53
C VAL A 5 -9.63 9.36 12.54
N THR A 6 -9.43 8.36 13.41
CA THR A 6 -10.36 8.02 14.51
C THR A 6 -10.36 9.10 15.59
N LYS A 7 -11.30 9.01 16.55
CA LYS A 7 -11.37 9.91 17.72
C LYS A 7 -10.01 9.95 18.46
N ASP A 8 -9.41 8.79 18.78
CA ASP A 8 -8.11 8.70 19.44
C ASP A 8 -6.97 9.36 18.64
N ILE A 9 -6.90 9.10 17.33
CA ILE A 9 -5.85 9.64 16.44
C ILE A 9 -6.00 11.16 16.28
N ALA A 10 -7.24 11.64 16.25
CA ALA A 10 -7.55 13.06 16.17
C ALA A 10 -7.15 13.79 17.47
N THR A 11 -7.47 13.22 18.64
CA THR A 11 -6.98 13.72 19.94
C THR A 11 -5.44 13.75 19.98
N THR A 12 -4.78 12.64 19.61
CA THR A 12 -3.31 12.52 19.58
C THR A 12 -2.63 13.51 18.63
N ARG A 13 -3.33 14.00 17.61
CA ARG A 13 -2.79 14.91 16.58
C ARG A 13 -3.33 16.33 16.66
N HIS A 14 -4.12 16.66 17.68
CA HIS A 14 -4.86 17.91 17.79
C HIS A 14 -5.56 18.27 16.45
N SER A 15 -6.37 17.34 15.97
CA SER A 15 -7.13 17.46 14.71
C SER A 15 -8.59 17.06 14.88
N VAL A 16 -9.38 17.20 13.81
CA VAL A 16 -10.80 16.82 13.79
C VAL A 16 -10.95 15.33 13.38
N PRO A 17 -11.74 14.50 14.10
CA PRO A 17 -12.06 13.13 13.69
C PRO A 17 -12.74 13.08 12.30
N GLY A 18 -12.41 12.08 11.50
CA GLY A 18 -12.97 11.87 10.15
C GLY A 18 -12.51 12.86 9.07
N VAL A 19 -11.67 13.84 9.41
CA VAL A 19 -11.05 14.76 8.46
C VAL A 19 -9.71 14.19 7.98
N GLY A 20 -9.49 14.18 6.66
CA GLY A 20 -8.26 13.63 6.08
C GLY A 20 -7.06 14.56 6.27
N LEU A 21 -6.01 14.08 6.93
CA LEU A 21 -4.76 14.82 7.12
C LEU A 21 -3.82 14.67 5.93
N ILE A 22 -3.36 15.80 5.38
CA ILE A 22 -2.29 15.88 4.37
C ILE A 22 -1.26 16.89 4.89
N SER A 23 -0.08 16.41 5.28
CA SER A 23 1.00 17.28 5.74
C SER A 23 1.47 18.25 4.64
N PRO A 24 1.95 19.45 5.00
CA PRO A 24 2.73 20.30 4.10
C PRO A 24 3.93 19.52 3.52
N PRO A 25 4.29 19.71 2.23
CA PRO A 25 5.50 19.11 1.67
C PRO A 25 6.82 19.61 2.29
N PRO A 26 7.01 20.92 2.55
CA PRO A 26 8.16 21.41 3.31
C PRO A 26 7.84 21.46 4.81
N HIS A 27 8.90 21.49 5.62
CA HIS A 27 8.82 22.06 6.95
C HIS A 27 8.77 23.59 6.81
N HIS A 28 7.74 24.25 7.36
CA HIS A 28 7.61 25.71 7.24
C HIS A 28 8.57 26.51 8.12
N ASP A 29 9.33 25.80 8.96
CA ASP A 29 10.46 26.26 9.75
C ASP A 29 11.82 25.77 9.19
N ILE A 30 11.85 25.32 7.92
CA ILE A 30 13.08 24.94 7.20
C ILE A 30 12.97 25.31 5.71
N TYR A 31 13.52 26.46 5.30
CA TYR A 31 13.67 26.82 3.89
C TYR A 31 15.14 26.81 3.42
N SER A 32 16.08 26.81 4.36
CA SER A 32 17.54 26.88 4.15
C SER A 32 18.29 25.88 5.05
N ILE A 33 19.64 25.88 4.98
CA ILE A 33 20.46 24.99 5.83
C ILE A 33 20.70 25.59 7.22
N GLU A 34 20.63 26.91 7.33
CA GLU A 34 20.67 27.70 8.54
C GLU A 34 19.37 27.57 9.34
N ASP A 35 18.18 27.56 8.70
CA ASP A 35 16.92 27.23 9.39
C ASP A 35 16.94 25.80 9.97
N LEU A 36 17.51 24.84 9.24
CA LEU A 36 17.68 23.47 9.74
C LEU A 36 18.62 23.43 10.96
N ALA A 37 19.70 24.24 10.96
CA ALA A 37 20.59 24.35 12.11
C ALA A 37 19.87 24.96 13.33
N GLU A 38 19.00 25.94 13.12
CA GLU A 38 18.17 26.55 14.16
C GLU A 38 17.17 25.53 14.74
N LEU A 39 16.47 24.76 13.90
CA LEU A 39 15.60 23.68 14.38
C LEU A 39 16.39 22.58 15.12
N ILE A 40 17.61 22.24 14.69
CA ILE A 40 18.47 21.30 15.40
C ILE A 40 18.86 21.85 16.78
N TYR A 41 19.11 23.16 16.89
CA TYR A 41 19.38 23.84 18.15
C TYR A 41 18.14 23.89 19.07
N ASP A 42 16.97 24.29 18.53
CA ASP A 42 15.67 24.28 19.21
C ASP A 42 15.40 22.92 19.87
N LEU A 43 15.51 21.85 19.09
CA LEU A 43 15.27 20.47 19.55
C LEU A 43 16.29 20.03 20.60
N LYS A 44 17.55 20.47 20.51
CA LYS A 44 18.58 20.15 21.52
C LYS A 44 18.39 20.96 22.80
N CYS A 45 17.89 22.20 22.73
CA CYS A 45 17.47 22.96 23.90
C CYS A 45 16.27 22.33 24.61
N ALA A 46 15.29 21.83 23.82
CA ALA A 46 14.11 21.14 24.34
C ALA A 46 14.43 19.75 24.92
N ASN A 47 15.39 19.02 24.33
CA ASN A 47 15.87 17.73 24.87
C ASN A 47 17.39 17.52 24.63
N PRO A 48 18.26 17.96 25.57
CA PRO A 48 19.71 17.81 25.43
C PRO A 48 20.22 16.37 25.30
N ASN A 49 19.44 15.39 25.77
CA ASN A 49 19.79 13.97 25.76
C ASN A 49 19.42 13.27 24.44
N ALA A 50 18.58 13.86 23.61
CA ALA A 50 18.18 13.27 22.33
C ALA A 50 19.31 13.36 21.28
N ARG A 51 19.50 12.30 20.50
CA ARG A 51 20.35 12.31 19.29
C ARG A 51 19.56 12.94 18.14
N ILE A 52 19.97 14.11 17.65
CA ILE A 52 19.23 14.78 16.58
C ILE A 52 19.54 14.13 15.22
N SER A 53 18.49 13.73 14.52
CA SER A 53 18.53 12.91 13.31
C SER A 53 17.82 13.61 12.16
N VAL A 54 18.54 13.86 11.06
CA VAL A 54 17.95 14.35 9.81
C VAL A 54 17.77 13.18 8.84
N LYS A 55 16.57 13.05 8.27
CA LYS A 55 16.25 12.00 7.29
C LYS A 55 16.16 12.59 5.89
N LEU A 56 17.04 12.14 5.01
CA LEU A 56 17.13 12.51 3.59
C LEU A 56 16.71 11.33 2.71
N VAL A 57 16.33 11.62 1.47
CA VAL A 57 16.14 10.62 0.42
C VAL A 57 17.38 10.60 -0.47
N SER A 58 17.74 9.44 -1.00
CA SER A 58 18.84 9.27 -1.94
C SER A 58 18.55 10.04 -3.24
N GLU A 59 19.42 10.99 -3.57
CA GLU A 59 19.37 11.87 -4.74
C GLU A 59 20.81 12.26 -5.12
N VAL A 60 21.06 12.68 -6.37
CA VAL A 60 22.38 13.16 -6.80
C VAL A 60 22.72 14.46 -6.04
N GLY A 61 23.82 14.49 -5.31
CA GLY A 61 24.21 15.63 -4.47
C GLY A 61 23.76 15.53 -3.02
N VAL A 62 23.10 14.44 -2.60
CA VAL A 62 22.70 14.23 -1.21
C VAL A 62 23.88 14.25 -0.23
N GLY A 63 25.10 13.91 -0.66
CA GLY A 63 26.32 14.00 0.15
C GLY A 63 26.79 15.44 0.40
N VAL A 64 26.45 16.37 -0.49
CA VAL A 64 26.65 17.81 -0.28
C VAL A 64 25.66 18.32 0.77
N VAL A 65 24.38 17.94 0.66
CA VAL A 65 23.34 18.25 1.66
C VAL A 65 23.71 17.67 3.03
N ALA A 66 24.13 16.40 3.09
CA ALA A 66 24.60 15.74 4.31
C ALA A 66 25.81 16.45 4.95
N SER A 67 26.67 17.08 4.14
CA SER A 67 27.79 17.89 4.63
C SER A 67 27.34 19.26 5.18
N GLY A 68 26.22 19.81 4.70
CA GLY A 68 25.53 20.92 5.34
C GLY A 68 24.91 20.50 6.68
N VAL A 69 24.15 19.40 6.67
CA VAL A 69 23.50 18.80 7.85
C VAL A 69 24.50 18.53 8.99
N ALA A 70 25.66 17.95 8.67
CA ALA A 70 26.73 17.69 9.64
C ALA A 70 27.42 18.97 10.17
N LYS A 71 27.34 20.10 9.44
CA LYS A 71 27.78 21.43 9.92
C LYS A 71 26.71 22.10 10.79
N GLY A 72 25.42 21.93 10.47
CA GLY A 72 24.27 22.31 11.29
C GLY A 72 24.09 21.48 12.58
N LYS A 73 25.18 20.92 13.12
CA LYS A 73 25.25 20.14 14.36
C LYS A 73 24.40 18.87 14.46
N ALA A 74 23.79 18.36 13.37
CA ALA A 74 23.14 17.05 13.40
C ALA A 74 24.11 15.95 13.86
N GLU A 75 23.61 14.95 14.59
CA GLU A 75 24.41 13.83 15.13
C GLU A 75 24.19 12.53 14.34
N HIS A 76 23.10 12.47 13.57
CA HIS A 76 22.67 11.30 12.80
C HIS A 76 22.06 11.73 11.46
N ILE A 77 22.36 10.97 10.40
CA ILE A 77 21.85 11.21 9.05
C ILE A 77 21.30 9.88 8.49
N VAL A 78 20.01 9.83 8.19
CA VAL A 78 19.39 8.70 7.48
C VAL A 78 19.36 9.00 5.98
N ILE A 79 19.82 8.07 5.15
CA ILE A 79 19.63 8.11 3.69
C ILE A 79 18.65 7.00 3.31
N SER A 80 17.49 7.39 2.77
CA SER A 80 16.45 6.46 2.30
C SER A 80 16.53 6.18 0.80
N GLY A 81 16.40 4.91 0.43
CA GLY A 81 16.19 4.47 -0.95
C GLY A 81 14.77 4.76 -1.46
N HIS A 82 14.65 4.91 -2.77
CA HIS A 82 13.40 5.14 -3.50
C HIS A 82 12.33 4.04 -3.32
N ASP A 83 12.72 2.89 -2.78
CA ASP A 83 11.91 1.70 -2.58
C ASP A 83 11.28 1.61 -1.18
N GLY A 84 11.49 2.63 -0.35
CA GLY A 84 10.91 2.78 0.99
C GLY A 84 9.40 2.49 1.06
N GLY A 85 8.97 1.83 2.14
CA GLY A 85 7.56 1.49 2.35
C GLY A 85 6.72 2.69 2.75
N THR A 86 5.49 2.79 2.24
CA THR A 86 4.51 3.82 2.63
C THR A 86 3.11 3.22 2.81
N GLY A 87 2.33 3.77 3.74
CA GLY A 87 0.90 3.46 3.89
C GLY A 87 0.02 4.11 2.82
N ALA A 88 0.37 5.33 2.40
CA ALA A 88 -0.33 6.11 1.39
C ALA A 88 0.63 7.06 0.66
N SER A 89 0.68 6.99 -0.66
CA SER A 89 1.37 7.95 -1.53
C SER A 89 0.83 7.82 -2.97
N SER A 90 1.18 8.76 -3.84
CA SER A 90 0.84 8.68 -5.26
C SER A 90 1.64 7.59 -5.97
N TRP A 91 1.05 6.97 -7.00
CA TRP A 91 1.75 5.97 -7.81
C TRP A 91 2.95 6.55 -8.57
N THR A 92 2.91 7.83 -8.92
CA THR A 92 4.04 8.56 -9.50
C THR A 92 5.17 8.74 -8.50
N GLY A 93 4.88 9.13 -7.25
CA GLY A 93 5.90 9.23 -6.19
C GLY A 93 6.58 7.87 -5.91
N ILE A 94 5.78 6.79 -5.79
CA ILE A 94 6.28 5.43 -5.53
C ILE A 94 7.16 4.87 -6.67
N LYS A 95 7.10 5.45 -7.88
CA LYS A 95 7.81 4.92 -9.06
C LYS A 95 8.88 5.82 -9.65
N ASN A 96 8.78 7.13 -9.47
CA ASN A 96 9.57 8.11 -10.22
C ASN A 96 10.37 9.08 -9.32
N ALA A 97 10.31 8.97 -7.99
CA ALA A 97 11.00 9.86 -7.05
C ALA A 97 12.05 9.12 -6.21
N GLY A 98 13.21 9.75 -6.02
CA GLY A 98 14.36 9.19 -5.31
C GLY A 98 15.20 8.20 -6.12
N LEU A 99 16.37 7.83 -5.58
CA LEU A 99 17.34 6.89 -6.15
C LEU A 99 17.57 5.68 -5.23
N PRO A 100 18.29 4.63 -5.68
CA PRO A 100 18.73 3.53 -4.81
C PRO A 100 19.58 4.03 -3.63
N TRP A 101 19.44 3.41 -2.46
CA TRP A 101 20.15 3.84 -1.24
C TRP A 101 21.66 3.63 -1.35
N GLU A 102 22.08 2.65 -2.17
CA GLU A 102 23.48 2.31 -2.45
C GLU A 102 24.26 3.52 -2.98
N LEU A 103 23.65 4.32 -3.86
CA LEU A 103 24.24 5.55 -4.39
C LEU A 103 24.35 6.63 -3.31
N GLY A 104 23.25 6.93 -2.62
CA GLY A 104 23.18 8.00 -1.63
C GLY A 104 24.03 7.76 -0.39
N ILE A 105 24.16 6.51 0.06
CA ILE A 105 25.05 6.10 1.16
C ILE A 105 26.51 6.27 0.75
N ALA A 106 26.90 5.78 -0.43
CA ALA A 106 28.28 5.91 -0.90
C ALA A 106 28.66 7.38 -1.14
N GLU A 107 27.80 8.18 -1.78
CA GLU A 107 28.04 9.62 -1.98
C GLU A 107 28.15 10.34 -0.63
N THR A 108 27.22 10.07 0.30
CA THR A 108 27.21 10.66 1.64
C THR A 108 28.48 10.30 2.42
N HIS A 109 28.89 9.03 2.42
CA HIS A 109 30.14 8.60 3.06
C HIS A 109 31.36 9.28 2.41
N GLN A 110 31.49 9.23 1.08
CA GLN A 110 32.61 9.83 0.35
C GLN A 110 32.72 11.34 0.59
N VAL A 111 31.63 12.09 0.50
CA VAL A 111 31.65 13.57 0.66
C VAL A 111 31.86 13.98 2.12
N LEU A 112 31.30 13.26 3.10
CA LEU A 112 31.58 13.50 4.53
C LEU A 112 33.04 13.19 4.90
N VAL A 113 33.67 12.18 4.26
CA VAL A 113 35.09 11.88 4.44
C VAL A 113 35.96 12.95 3.79
N LEU A 114 35.67 13.35 2.54
CA LEU A 114 36.35 14.47 1.87
C LEU A 114 36.34 15.75 2.71
N ASN A 115 35.23 16.06 3.38
CA ASN A 115 35.08 17.25 4.21
C ASN A 115 35.63 17.09 5.66
N ASN A 116 36.11 15.91 6.06
CA ASN A 116 36.46 15.59 7.46
C ASN A 116 35.31 15.88 8.46
N LEU A 117 34.11 15.46 8.07
CA LEU A 117 32.87 15.53 8.86
C LEU A 117 32.38 14.14 9.30
N ARG A 118 32.81 13.06 8.65
CA ARG A 118 32.27 11.70 8.85
C ARG A 118 32.32 11.21 10.31
N SER A 119 33.33 11.57 11.09
CA SER A 119 33.43 11.20 12.51
C SER A 119 32.41 11.90 13.43
N ARG A 120 31.72 12.95 12.95
CA ARG A 120 30.74 13.72 13.74
C ARG A 120 29.32 13.17 13.69
N VAL A 121 29.03 12.38 12.66
CA VAL A 121 27.69 11.90 12.34
C VAL A 121 27.68 10.40 12.19
N VAL A 122 26.64 9.76 12.72
CA VAL A 122 26.31 8.36 12.43
C VAL A 122 25.45 8.33 11.16
N VAL A 123 25.77 7.47 10.20
CA VAL A 123 25.05 7.38 8.91
C VAL A 123 24.20 6.10 8.89
N GLN A 124 22.89 6.23 8.72
CA GLN A 124 21.94 5.12 8.61
C GLN A 124 21.48 4.92 7.17
N ALA A 125 21.40 3.67 6.71
CA ALA A 125 20.71 3.29 5.48
C ALA A 125 19.29 2.78 5.77
N ASP A 126 18.29 3.16 4.99
CA ASP A 126 17.04 2.40 4.85
C ASP A 126 16.52 2.39 3.41
N GLY A 127 15.63 1.44 3.08
CA GLY A 127 15.20 1.16 1.70
C GLY A 127 15.25 -0.35 1.40
N GLN A 128 14.14 -1.04 1.65
CA GLN A 128 13.94 -2.50 1.51
C GLN A 128 15.06 -3.45 1.98
N ILE A 129 15.97 -3.00 2.85
CA ILE A 129 16.94 -3.84 3.56
C ILE A 129 16.18 -4.96 4.29
N ARG A 130 16.49 -6.23 3.97
CA ARG A 130 15.73 -7.43 4.40
C ARG A 130 16.61 -8.59 4.85
N THR A 131 17.85 -8.64 4.35
CA THR A 131 18.79 -9.75 4.53
C THR A 131 20.08 -9.26 5.18
N GLY A 132 20.83 -10.18 5.78
CA GLY A 132 22.15 -9.90 6.32
C GLY A 132 23.16 -9.51 5.24
N PHE A 133 22.97 -10.00 4.01
CA PHE A 133 23.72 -9.52 2.85
C PHE A 133 23.49 -8.02 2.57
N ASP A 134 22.24 -7.55 2.55
CA ASP A 134 21.92 -6.13 2.31
C ASP A 134 22.60 -5.22 3.35
N VAL A 135 22.55 -5.62 4.62
CA VAL A 135 23.17 -4.90 5.75
C VAL A 135 24.69 -4.83 5.61
N VAL A 136 25.34 -5.95 5.23
CA VAL A 136 26.79 -5.97 5.01
C VAL A 136 27.18 -5.12 3.80
N VAL A 137 26.42 -5.14 2.71
CA VAL A 137 26.67 -4.23 1.56
C VAL A 137 26.53 -2.77 1.98
N ALA A 138 25.48 -2.41 2.72
CA ALA A 138 25.29 -1.04 3.24
C ALA A 138 26.44 -0.59 4.16
N ALA A 139 26.96 -1.48 5.01
CA ALA A 139 28.14 -1.20 5.83
C ALA A 139 29.39 -0.96 4.97
N LEU A 140 29.68 -1.86 4.03
CA LEU A 140 30.83 -1.77 3.12
C LEU A 140 30.80 -0.50 2.25
N LEU A 141 29.61 -0.02 1.88
CA LEU A 141 29.40 1.25 1.18
C LEU A 141 29.49 2.49 2.08
N GLY A 142 29.36 2.32 3.41
CA GLY A 142 29.73 3.37 4.37
C GLY A 142 28.75 3.68 5.50
N ALA A 143 27.65 2.92 5.67
CA ALA A 143 26.68 3.11 6.76
C ALA A 143 27.16 2.50 8.10
N ASP A 144 26.75 3.10 9.22
CA ASP A 144 26.93 2.58 10.58
C ASP A 144 25.67 1.86 11.09
N GLU A 145 24.47 2.35 10.75
CA GLU A 145 23.16 1.87 11.24
C GLU A 145 22.18 1.52 10.10
N PHE A 146 21.13 0.74 10.39
CA PHE A 146 20.24 0.15 9.38
C PHE A 146 18.77 0.22 9.82
N GLY A 147 17.92 0.82 8.98
CA GLY A 147 16.49 0.96 9.22
C GLY A 147 15.67 -0.13 8.54
N PHE A 148 14.87 -0.85 9.33
CA PHE A 148 13.96 -1.89 8.85
C PHE A 148 12.50 -1.45 9.02
N SER A 149 11.64 -1.72 8.04
CA SER A 149 10.21 -1.41 8.14
C SER A 149 9.33 -2.48 7.49
N THR A 150 9.50 -2.72 6.18
CA THR A 150 8.65 -3.70 5.47
C THR A 150 8.88 -5.14 5.95
N ALA A 151 10.11 -5.53 6.28
CA ALA A 151 10.38 -6.88 6.81
C ALA A 151 9.75 -7.14 8.19
N PRO A 152 9.93 -6.29 9.23
CA PRO A 152 9.17 -6.39 10.48
C PRO A 152 7.65 -6.43 10.30
N LEU A 153 7.09 -5.66 9.37
CA LEU A 153 5.65 -5.71 9.08
C LEU A 153 5.22 -7.06 8.49
N ILE A 154 6.00 -7.67 7.60
CA ILE A 154 5.74 -9.01 7.06
C ILE A 154 5.83 -10.06 8.17
N VAL A 155 6.83 -9.96 9.05
CA VAL A 155 7.05 -10.84 10.20
C VAL A 155 5.92 -10.74 11.25
N MET A 156 5.27 -9.58 11.36
CA MET A 156 4.04 -9.39 12.14
C MET A 156 2.75 -9.78 11.38
N GLY A 157 2.85 -10.34 10.18
CA GLY A 157 1.72 -10.92 9.41
C GLY A 157 1.35 -10.21 8.11
N CYS A 158 2.08 -9.18 7.65
CA CYS A 158 1.68 -8.41 6.46
C CYS A 158 1.70 -9.24 5.16
N THR A 159 0.52 -9.54 4.64
CA THR A 159 0.29 -10.29 3.38
C THR A 159 0.63 -9.51 2.10
N MET A 160 1.30 -8.35 2.21
CA MET A 160 1.73 -7.51 1.08
C MET A 160 0.63 -7.13 0.08
N MET A 161 -0.62 -7.03 0.53
CA MET A 161 -1.80 -6.63 -0.25
C MET A 161 -1.70 -5.23 -0.88
N ARG A 162 -0.90 -4.31 -0.31
CA ARG A 162 -0.69 -2.91 -0.73
C ARG A 162 -1.92 -1.97 -0.72
N LYS A 163 -3.00 -2.35 -0.02
CA LYS A 163 -4.22 -1.54 0.15
C LYS A 163 -4.33 -0.80 1.49
N CYS A 164 -3.19 -0.50 2.11
CA CYS A 164 -3.09 0.14 3.43
C CYS A 164 -3.98 1.39 3.54
N HIS A 165 -3.80 2.36 2.64
CA HIS A 165 -4.55 3.62 2.51
C HIS A 165 -6.10 3.54 2.46
N LEU A 166 -6.67 2.35 2.28
CA LEU A 166 -8.12 2.11 2.18
C LEU A 166 -8.79 1.76 3.53
N ASN A 167 -8.03 1.63 4.63
CA ASN A 167 -8.54 1.15 5.91
C ASN A 167 -9.23 -0.24 5.81
N THR A 168 -8.59 -1.18 5.09
CA THR A 168 -9.09 -2.54 4.85
C THR A 168 -8.03 -3.65 4.95
N CYS A 169 -7.01 -3.47 5.79
CA CYS A 169 -5.98 -4.50 5.99
C CYS A 169 -6.59 -5.78 6.62
N PRO A 170 -6.51 -6.96 5.96
CA PRO A 170 -7.19 -8.19 6.41
C PRO A 170 -6.61 -8.78 7.71
N VAL A 171 -5.38 -8.39 8.06
CA VAL A 171 -4.58 -8.90 9.20
C VAL A 171 -4.35 -7.85 10.28
N GLY A 172 -5.20 -6.81 10.34
CA GLY A 172 -5.20 -5.83 11.43
C GLY A 172 -4.03 -4.82 11.50
N ILE A 173 -2.99 -4.97 10.68
CA ILE A 173 -1.76 -4.13 10.73
C ILE A 173 -2.02 -2.68 10.29
N ALA A 174 -2.47 -2.48 9.05
CA ALA A 174 -2.62 -1.16 8.43
C ALA A 174 -4.10 -0.79 8.32
N THR A 175 -4.76 -0.68 9.46
CA THR A 175 -6.21 -0.43 9.56
C THR A 175 -6.56 0.13 10.94
N GLN A 176 -7.54 1.02 10.97
CA GLN A 176 -8.18 1.53 12.19
C GLN A 176 -9.60 0.96 12.39
N ASP A 177 -10.10 0.18 11.43
CA ASP A 177 -11.35 -0.56 11.58
C ASP A 177 -11.28 -1.55 12.78
N PRO A 178 -12.14 -1.44 13.81
CA PRO A 178 -12.05 -2.28 15.02
C PRO A 178 -12.30 -3.78 14.79
N ILE A 179 -13.01 -4.15 13.71
CA ILE A 179 -13.24 -5.56 13.37
C ILE A 179 -11.98 -6.14 12.75
N LEU A 180 -11.30 -5.38 11.89
CA LEU A 180 -10.06 -5.80 11.26
C LEU A 180 -8.86 -5.76 12.22
N ARG A 181 -8.77 -4.76 13.12
CA ARG A 181 -7.72 -4.72 14.16
C ARG A 181 -7.74 -5.93 15.09
N LYS A 182 -8.90 -6.56 15.32
CA LYS A 182 -9.03 -7.82 16.07
C LYS A 182 -8.43 -9.05 15.35
N LYS A 183 -8.07 -8.93 14.06
CA LYS A 183 -7.36 -9.97 13.29
C LYS A 183 -5.83 -9.81 13.31
N PHE A 184 -5.28 -8.95 14.18
CA PHE A 184 -3.83 -8.81 14.33
C PHE A 184 -3.28 -9.88 15.28
N GLU A 185 -2.48 -10.80 14.74
CA GLU A 185 -1.85 -11.90 15.48
C GLU A 185 -0.32 -11.73 15.66
N GLY A 186 0.25 -10.62 15.18
CA GLY A 186 1.67 -10.34 15.27
C GLY A 186 2.12 -10.07 16.71
N LYS A 187 3.24 -10.68 17.12
CA LYS A 187 3.77 -10.57 18.49
C LYS A 187 5.20 -10.02 18.51
N PRO A 188 5.67 -9.40 19.61
CA PRO A 188 7.05 -8.91 19.74
C PRO A 188 8.10 -9.98 19.44
N GLU A 189 7.86 -11.22 19.87
CA GLU A 189 8.76 -12.36 19.69
C GLU A 189 9.03 -12.65 18.21
N HIS A 190 8.07 -12.38 17.33
CA HIS A 190 8.24 -12.59 15.88
C HIS A 190 9.35 -11.64 15.35
N VAL A 191 9.27 -10.36 15.73
CA VAL A 191 10.26 -9.33 15.33
C VAL A 191 11.62 -9.58 15.98
N ILE A 192 11.63 -9.99 17.25
CA ILE A 192 12.85 -10.38 17.97
C ILE A 192 13.54 -11.55 17.26
N ASN A 193 12.81 -12.61 16.90
CA ASN A 193 13.35 -13.76 16.20
C ASN A 193 13.89 -13.38 14.81
N TYR A 194 13.19 -12.53 14.05
CA TYR A 194 13.69 -11.99 12.79
C TYR A 194 15.02 -11.25 12.96
N LEU A 195 15.15 -10.38 13.96
CA LEU A 195 16.38 -9.63 14.22
C LEU A 195 17.53 -10.55 14.66
N PHE A 196 17.26 -11.62 15.43
CA PHE A 196 18.27 -12.63 15.78
C PHE A 196 18.75 -13.42 14.55
N MET A 197 17.84 -13.86 13.67
CA MET A 197 18.18 -14.57 12.43
C MET A 197 19.00 -13.68 11.48
N LEU A 198 18.58 -12.42 11.31
CA LEU A 198 19.28 -11.42 10.53
C LEU A 198 20.70 -11.18 11.08
N ALA A 199 20.84 -11.06 12.40
CA ALA A 199 22.14 -10.89 13.05
C ALA A 199 23.06 -12.12 12.89
N GLU A 200 22.52 -13.35 12.82
CA GLU A 200 23.32 -14.55 12.51
C GLU A 200 23.76 -14.58 11.04
N GLU A 201 22.90 -14.17 10.10
CA GLU A 201 23.27 -14.05 8.68
C GLU A 201 24.43 -13.04 8.51
N ILE A 202 24.34 -11.88 9.17
CA ILE A 202 25.41 -10.87 9.22
C ILE A 202 26.71 -11.46 9.78
N ARG A 203 26.66 -12.17 10.91
CA ARG A 203 27.83 -12.86 11.48
C ARG A 203 28.42 -13.88 10.50
N GLY A 204 27.57 -14.64 9.81
CA GLY A 204 27.97 -15.61 8.79
C GLY A 204 28.65 -14.96 7.57
N HIS A 205 28.29 -13.73 7.21
CA HIS A 205 29.00 -12.94 6.20
C HIS A 205 30.32 -12.36 6.73
N MET A 206 30.32 -11.77 7.93
CA MET A 206 31.53 -11.24 8.58
C MET A 206 32.61 -12.32 8.74
N ALA A 207 32.24 -13.52 9.18
CA ALA A 207 33.16 -14.65 9.33
C ALA A 207 33.81 -15.08 8.01
N LYS A 208 33.04 -15.09 6.90
CA LYS A 208 33.56 -15.37 5.55
C LYS A 208 34.52 -14.29 5.03
N LEU A 209 34.37 -13.04 5.51
CA LEU A 209 35.27 -11.91 5.24
C LEU A 209 36.45 -11.83 6.23
N GLY A 210 36.53 -12.73 7.22
CA GLY A 210 37.56 -12.73 8.26
C GLY A 210 37.42 -11.62 9.32
N ILE A 211 36.30 -10.89 9.32
CA ILE A 211 36.08 -9.69 10.14
C ILE A 211 35.38 -10.06 11.46
N ARG A 212 35.85 -9.47 12.57
CA ARG A 212 35.37 -9.78 13.94
C ARG A 212 34.51 -8.69 14.59
N LYS A 213 34.69 -7.41 14.23
CA LYS A 213 33.85 -6.31 14.71
C LYS A 213 33.08 -5.70 13.53
N PHE A 214 31.82 -5.35 13.73
CA PHE A 214 30.99 -4.82 12.65
C PHE A 214 31.55 -3.50 12.07
N GLN A 215 32.09 -2.61 12.94
CA GLN A 215 32.67 -1.34 12.50
C GLN A 215 33.83 -1.51 11.51
N ASP A 216 34.55 -2.64 11.53
CA ASP A 216 35.68 -2.91 10.63
C ASP A 216 35.23 -3.14 9.17
N LEU A 217 33.91 -3.29 8.92
CA LEU A 217 33.30 -3.27 7.58
C LEU A 217 33.13 -1.85 7.02
N VAL A 218 32.99 -0.83 7.88
CA VAL A 218 32.35 0.43 7.47
C VAL A 218 33.23 1.20 6.46
N GLY A 219 32.72 1.36 5.24
CA GLY A 219 33.43 2.03 4.13
C GLY A 219 34.49 1.17 3.43
N ARG A 220 34.58 -0.14 3.71
CA ARG A 220 35.50 -1.09 3.07
C ARG A 220 35.03 -1.53 1.68
N THR A 221 34.87 -0.58 0.76
CA THR A 221 34.44 -0.85 -0.62
C THR A 221 35.41 -1.76 -1.39
N ASP A 222 36.64 -1.93 -0.92
CA ASP A 222 37.63 -2.88 -1.42
C ASP A 222 37.25 -4.37 -1.24
N LEU A 223 36.28 -4.67 -0.38
CA LEU A 223 35.71 -6.01 -0.21
C LEU A 223 34.51 -6.29 -1.14
N LEU A 224 34.08 -5.31 -1.93
CA LEU A 224 33.01 -5.42 -2.93
C LEU A 224 33.60 -5.55 -4.34
N ARG A 225 32.97 -6.39 -5.18
CA ARG A 225 33.28 -6.48 -6.62
C ARG A 225 32.01 -6.68 -7.44
N VAL A 226 32.05 -6.21 -8.69
CA VAL A 226 30.99 -6.49 -9.67
C VAL A 226 31.00 -8.00 -10.00
N SER A 227 29.81 -8.58 -10.21
CA SER A 227 29.65 -10.00 -10.55
C SER A 227 29.77 -10.22 -12.06
N ASP A 228 30.61 -11.17 -12.48
CA ASP A 228 30.77 -11.57 -13.88
C ASP A 228 29.47 -12.16 -14.47
N LYS A 229 28.58 -12.67 -13.61
CA LYS A 229 27.30 -13.31 -13.94
C LYS A 229 26.19 -12.28 -14.23
N ALA A 230 26.50 -11.29 -15.05
CA ALA A 230 25.59 -10.23 -15.46
C ALA A 230 24.90 -10.53 -16.80
N ASN A 231 23.61 -10.17 -16.93
CA ASN A 231 22.91 -10.18 -18.23
C ASN A 231 23.37 -8.99 -19.10
N THR A 232 23.04 -9.01 -20.39
CA THR A 232 23.50 -8.02 -21.38
C THR A 232 23.19 -6.57 -21.03
N LYS A 233 22.09 -6.30 -20.30
CA LYS A 233 21.74 -4.94 -19.82
C LYS A 233 22.53 -4.57 -18.56
N ALA A 234 22.67 -5.49 -17.62
CA ALA A 234 23.45 -5.25 -16.39
C ALA A 234 24.94 -4.98 -16.70
N LYS A 235 25.48 -5.54 -17.80
CA LYS A 235 26.85 -5.29 -18.28
C LYS A 235 27.11 -3.85 -18.76
N THR A 236 26.09 -3.01 -18.95
CA THR A 236 26.29 -1.59 -19.34
C THR A 236 26.34 -0.63 -18.13
N LEU A 237 26.26 -1.14 -16.90
CA LEU A 237 26.28 -0.33 -15.68
C LEU A 237 27.72 -0.14 -15.19
N ASN A 238 28.10 1.10 -14.87
CA ASN A 238 29.40 1.43 -14.30
C ASN A 238 29.32 1.65 -12.78
N PHE A 239 29.95 0.76 -12.01
CA PHE A 239 30.00 0.83 -10.55
C PHE A 239 31.27 1.51 -10.00
N SER A 240 32.13 2.10 -10.84
CA SER A 240 33.43 2.65 -10.42
C SER A 240 33.34 3.82 -9.44
N LEU A 241 32.25 4.60 -9.48
CA LEU A 241 32.04 5.74 -8.57
C LEU A 241 31.58 5.30 -7.19
N ILE A 242 30.62 4.36 -7.13
CA ILE A 242 30.07 3.82 -5.87
C ILE A 242 31.10 2.96 -5.13
N LEU A 243 31.91 2.17 -5.83
CA LEU A 243 32.97 1.35 -5.22
C LEU A 243 34.24 2.13 -4.84
N LYS A 244 34.27 3.46 -5.06
CA LYS A 244 35.45 4.28 -4.81
C LYS A 244 35.72 4.43 -3.30
N ASN A 245 36.85 3.88 -2.86
CA ASN A 245 37.24 3.91 -1.45
C ASN A 245 37.52 5.35 -0.98
N ALA A 246 36.80 5.81 0.04
CA ALA A 246 36.87 7.18 0.54
C ALA A 246 38.19 7.51 1.28
N LEU A 247 38.85 6.52 1.90
CA LEU A 247 40.16 6.71 2.54
C LEU A 247 41.27 6.94 1.50
N HIS A 248 41.13 6.42 0.27
CA HIS A 248 42.03 6.79 -0.83
C HIS A 248 41.78 8.22 -1.32
N MET A 249 40.58 8.77 -1.10
CA MET A 249 40.23 10.15 -1.47
C MET A 249 40.67 11.16 -0.43
N ARG A 250 40.68 10.79 0.86
CA ARG A 250 41.29 11.58 1.93
C ARG A 250 41.89 10.68 3.03
N PRO A 251 43.19 10.33 2.94
CA PRO A 251 43.86 9.49 3.93
C PRO A 251 43.85 10.08 5.34
N GLY A 252 43.91 9.20 6.36
CA GLY A 252 44.01 9.59 7.77
C GLY A 252 42.73 10.16 8.41
N VAL A 253 41.61 10.21 7.68
CA VAL A 253 40.31 10.64 8.23
C VAL A 253 39.72 9.54 9.12
N ASN A 254 39.23 9.92 10.29
CA ASN A 254 38.41 9.04 11.13
C ASN A 254 37.02 8.89 10.52
N ILE A 255 36.64 7.65 10.18
CA ILE A 255 35.36 7.32 9.53
C ILE A 255 34.34 6.67 10.46
N VAL A 256 34.66 6.47 11.74
CA VAL A 256 33.75 5.89 12.73
C VAL A 256 32.68 6.91 13.10
N GLY A 257 31.42 6.63 12.76
CA GLY A 257 30.31 7.55 13.00
C GLY A 257 30.13 7.94 14.47
N GLY A 258 29.80 9.21 14.71
CA GLY A 258 29.55 9.75 16.06
C GLY A 258 30.72 9.72 17.05
N SER A 259 31.90 9.24 16.65
CA SER A 259 33.09 9.14 17.51
C SER A 259 33.63 10.50 17.99
N LYS A 260 33.28 11.60 17.29
CA LYS A 260 33.43 12.97 17.79
C LYS A 260 32.05 13.59 18.04
N ARG A 261 31.69 13.81 19.31
CA ARG A 261 30.45 14.51 19.68
C ARG A 261 30.42 15.94 19.14
N GLN A 262 29.22 16.39 18.76
CA GLN A 262 28.94 17.79 18.42
C GLN A 262 28.82 18.62 19.71
N ASP A 263 29.36 19.84 19.73
CA ASP A 263 29.20 20.78 20.84
C ASP A 263 28.11 21.81 20.52
N PHE A 264 27.05 21.79 21.32
CA PHE A 264 25.89 22.66 21.17
C PHE A 264 25.99 23.96 21.96
N GLN A 265 26.89 24.07 22.95
CA GLN A 265 27.12 25.24 23.81
C GLN A 265 25.91 25.73 24.63
N LEU A 266 24.95 24.84 24.89
CA LEU A 266 23.69 25.06 25.63
C LEU A 266 23.83 25.71 27.02
N GLU A 267 25.03 25.69 27.61
CA GLU A 267 25.34 26.29 28.92
C GLU A 267 25.71 27.77 28.84
N LYS A 268 26.05 28.28 27.65
CA LYS A 268 26.41 29.70 27.42
C LYS A 268 25.20 30.57 27.07
N GLU A 269 24.13 29.95 26.56
CA GLU A 269 22.98 30.64 26.00
C GLU A 269 21.74 30.36 26.85
N ALA A 270 21.32 31.37 27.63
CA ALA A 270 20.14 31.32 28.50
C ALA A 270 18.81 31.45 27.72
N GLY A 271 18.70 30.74 26.59
CA GLY A 271 17.53 30.77 25.72
C GLY A 271 16.25 30.28 26.40
N THR A 272 15.11 30.87 26.03
CA THR A 272 13.81 30.64 26.69
C THR A 272 13.42 29.16 26.79
N ILE A 273 13.71 28.36 25.76
CA ILE A 273 13.44 26.92 25.69
C ILE A 273 14.09 26.16 26.86
N ASN A 274 15.33 26.53 27.24
CA ASN A 274 16.07 25.90 28.33
C ASN A 274 15.43 26.15 29.71
N CYS A 275 14.70 27.26 29.87
CA CYS A 275 13.90 27.55 31.05
C CYS A 275 12.60 26.76 31.05
N TRP A 276 11.88 26.72 29.92
CA TRP A 276 10.60 26.01 29.79
C TRP A 276 10.76 24.50 29.99
N ARG A 277 11.84 23.91 29.45
CA ARG A 277 12.20 22.50 29.65
C ARG A 277 12.29 22.12 31.13
N LYS A 278 12.90 22.96 31.98
CA LYS A 278 13.05 22.69 33.42
C LYS A 278 11.70 22.66 34.16
N LEU A 279 10.72 23.41 33.66
CA LEU A 279 9.36 23.43 34.20
C LEU A 279 8.56 22.20 33.73
N LEU A 280 8.60 21.88 32.44
CA LEU A 280 8.01 20.66 31.87
C LEU A 280 8.56 19.38 32.55
N GLN A 281 9.87 19.31 32.81
CA GLN A 281 10.49 18.18 33.52
C GLN A 281 10.02 18.00 34.98
N LYS A 282 9.35 19.00 35.57
CA LYS A 282 8.87 18.99 36.96
C LYS A 282 7.33 18.93 37.07
N HIS A 283 6.62 19.48 36.09
CA HIS A 283 5.16 19.67 36.13
C HIS A 283 4.40 18.98 34.99
N GLY A 284 5.09 18.44 33.98
CA GLY A 284 4.47 17.80 32.83
C GLY A 284 3.63 18.76 31.97
N ASP A 285 2.75 18.19 31.14
CA ASP A 285 1.95 18.93 30.17
C ASP A 285 0.79 19.72 30.81
N GLU A 286 0.44 19.44 32.07
CA GLU A 286 -0.50 20.27 32.85
C GLU A 286 0.08 21.67 33.14
N GLY A 287 1.41 21.79 33.16
CA GLY A 287 2.15 23.03 33.32
C GLY A 287 1.97 23.68 34.69
N LEU A 288 1.86 25.01 34.70
CA LEU A 288 1.57 25.80 35.90
C LEU A 288 0.18 26.46 35.81
N PRO A 289 -0.43 26.86 36.94
CA PRO A 289 -1.56 27.78 36.95
C PRO A 289 -1.27 29.07 36.16
N GLU A 290 -2.30 29.69 35.58
CA GLU A 290 -2.14 30.94 34.84
C GLU A 290 -1.48 32.03 35.69
N HIS A 291 -0.67 32.87 35.05
CA HIS A 291 0.12 33.94 35.68
C HIS A 291 1.11 33.51 36.78
N SER A 292 1.46 32.21 36.90
CA SER A 292 2.46 31.72 37.86
C SER A 292 3.86 32.30 37.63
N ILE A 293 4.25 32.54 36.37
CA ILE A 293 5.52 33.16 35.99
C ILE A 293 5.23 34.28 35.01
N ASN A 294 5.63 35.51 35.35
CA ASN A 294 5.51 36.67 34.48
C ASN A 294 6.91 37.24 34.20
N VAL A 295 7.29 37.31 32.93
CA VAL A 295 8.59 37.80 32.47
C VAL A 295 8.36 39.05 31.63
N ARG A 296 9.10 40.13 31.88
CA ARG A 296 9.13 41.32 31.01
C ARG A 296 10.52 41.49 30.43
N LEU A 297 10.58 41.74 29.13
CA LEU A 297 11.79 41.93 28.34
C LEU A 297 11.66 43.19 27.48
N THR A 298 12.77 43.82 27.14
CA THR A 298 12.83 45.01 26.30
C THR A 298 13.85 44.81 25.17
N GLY A 299 13.58 45.38 23.99
CA GLY A 299 14.44 45.26 22.80
C GLY A 299 14.02 44.16 21.82
N SER A 300 14.95 43.69 20.98
CA SER A 300 14.69 42.78 19.86
C SER A 300 14.97 41.31 20.23
N ALA A 301 14.00 40.41 19.98
CA ALA A 301 14.15 38.97 20.15
C ALA A 301 14.51 38.24 18.84
N GLY A 302 15.41 37.26 18.91
CA GLY A 302 15.82 36.42 17.77
C GLY A 302 14.78 35.39 17.33
N GLN A 303 15.21 34.47 16.45
CA GLN A 303 14.37 33.36 15.97
C GLN A 303 13.86 32.50 17.15
N SER A 304 12.73 31.81 16.95
CA SER A 304 12.17 30.84 17.91
C SER A 304 11.89 31.41 19.31
N PHE A 305 11.65 32.73 19.42
CA PHE A 305 11.33 33.37 20.69
C PHE A 305 10.08 32.75 21.34
N CYS A 306 10.20 32.32 22.61
CA CYS A 306 9.16 31.58 23.32
C CYS A 306 8.71 30.25 22.66
N ALA A 307 9.54 29.65 21.81
CA ALA A 307 9.32 28.28 21.32
C ALA A 307 9.12 27.27 22.47
N PHE A 308 8.18 26.35 22.29
CA PHE A 308 7.78 25.30 23.24
C PHE A 308 7.48 25.80 24.66
N MET A 309 7.00 27.04 24.82
CA MET A 309 6.57 27.57 26.11
C MET A 309 5.35 26.79 26.64
N THR A 310 5.35 26.51 27.95
CA THR A 310 4.28 25.76 28.62
C THR A 310 3.30 26.66 29.37
N LYS A 311 2.17 26.09 29.82
CA LYS A 311 1.09 26.80 30.51
C LYS A 311 1.56 27.47 31.80
N GLY A 312 1.01 28.65 32.09
CA GLY A 312 1.27 29.42 33.31
C GLY A 312 2.49 30.35 33.26
N ILE A 313 3.16 30.40 32.10
CA ILE A 313 4.21 31.35 31.77
C ILE A 313 3.61 32.45 30.90
N HIS A 314 3.86 33.71 31.26
CA HIS A 314 3.46 34.89 30.50
C HIS A 314 4.70 35.73 30.23
N VAL A 315 4.95 36.07 28.96
CA VAL A 315 6.10 36.86 28.54
C VAL A 315 5.59 38.11 27.83
N THR A 316 6.01 39.28 28.32
CA THR A 316 5.81 40.58 27.65
C THR A 316 7.14 41.02 27.05
N LEU A 317 7.13 41.41 25.77
CA LEU A 317 8.28 41.97 25.08
C LEU A 317 7.92 43.38 24.60
N GLU A 318 8.66 44.37 25.09
CA GLU A 318 8.54 45.77 24.68
C GLU A 318 9.63 46.06 23.64
N GLY A 319 9.28 45.85 22.37
CA GLY A 319 10.21 45.90 21.23
C GLY A 319 9.68 45.10 20.04
N ASP A 320 10.54 44.32 19.39
CA ASP A 320 10.23 43.49 18.23
C ASP A 320 10.78 42.06 18.36
N ALA A 321 10.35 41.16 17.47
CA ALA A 321 10.83 39.79 17.40
C ALA A 321 10.91 39.33 15.95
N ASN A 322 11.83 38.41 15.66
CA ASN A 322 12.01 37.82 14.33
C ASN A 322 11.06 36.61 14.12
N ASP A 323 11.40 35.67 13.24
CA ASP A 323 10.52 34.54 12.89
C ASP A 323 10.32 33.54 14.03
N TYR A 324 9.27 32.71 13.86
CA TYR A 324 8.96 31.57 14.73
C TYR A 324 8.68 31.92 16.20
N VAL A 325 8.23 33.15 16.49
CA VAL A 325 7.63 33.50 17.79
C VAL A 325 6.55 32.49 18.16
N GLY A 326 6.70 31.83 19.30
CA GLY A 326 5.77 30.78 19.72
C GLY A 326 5.82 29.54 18.80
N LYS A 327 7.00 29.11 18.33
CA LYS A 327 7.16 27.80 17.65
C LYS A 327 6.61 26.68 18.54
N GLY A 328 5.57 25.97 18.07
CA GLY A 328 4.81 24.99 18.88
C GLY A 328 3.59 25.56 19.64
N LEU A 329 3.43 26.88 19.67
CA LEU A 329 2.25 27.66 20.13
C LEU A 329 1.71 28.51 18.96
N SER A 330 1.37 27.83 17.87
CA SER A 330 0.98 28.30 16.52
C SER A 330 0.49 29.76 16.32
N VAL A 331 1.39 30.66 15.94
CA VAL A 331 1.19 31.63 14.81
C VAL A 331 2.53 31.78 14.06
N GLY A 332 2.51 32.10 12.76
CA GLY A 332 3.70 32.39 11.97
C GLY A 332 3.34 33.00 10.60
N ASN A 333 4.35 33.49 9.87
CA ASN A 333 4.20 34.37 8.70
C ASN A 333 3.39 33.81 7.50
N VAL A 334 3.05 32.51 7.49
CA VAL A 334 1.99 31.95 6.62
C VAL A 334 0.85 31.40 7.48
N CYS A 335 -0.07 32.28 7.86
CA CYS A 335 -1.14 31.96 8.81
C CYS A 335 -2.08 30.84 8.31
N LEU A 336 -2.24 29.83 9.18
CA LEU A 336 -3.18 28.70 9.04
C LEU A 336 -2.93 27.75 7.85
N TYR A 337 -1.73 27.72 7.26
CA TYR A 337 -1.41 26.71 6.24
C TYR A 337 -1.50 25.30 6.83
N GLY A 338 -2.35 24.44 6.25
CA GLY A 338 -2.52 23.05 6.69
C GLY A 338 -3.11 22.87 8.11
N ALA A 339 -3.70 23.91 8.70
CA ALA A 339 -4.11 23.90 10.11
C ALA A 339 -5.16 22.81 10.43
N THR A 340 -4.95 22.09 11.55
CA THR A 340 -5.72 20.89 11.92
C THR A 340 -6.80 21.14 12.99
N SER A 341 -6.60 22.14 13.85
CA SER A 341 -7.55 22.60 14.87
C SER A 341 -7.19 24.01 15.36
N GLY A 342 -7.98 24.57 16.28
CA GLY A 342 -7.72 25.84 16.94
C GLY A 342 -8.64 26.99 16.51
N LYS A 343 -8.42 28.16 17.11
CA LYS A 343 -9.07 29.42 16.73
C LYS A 343 -8.01 30.51 16.61
N ALA A 344 -8.10 31.35 15.58
CA ALA A 344 -7.17 32.46 15.36
C ALA A 344 -7.89 33.74 14.95
N PHE A 345 -7.39 34.89 15.40
CA PHE A 345 -8.05 36.19 15.27
C PHE A 345 -7.05 37.21 14.77
N PHE A 346 -7.35 37.82 13.62
CA PHE A 346 -6.43 38.65 12.87
C PHE A 346 -6.98 40.08 12.69
N ARG A 347 -6.23 41.05 13.20
CA ARG A 347 -6.49 42.49 13.04
C ARG A 347 -5.66 42.97 11.85
N GLY A 348 -6.29 43.64 10.87
CA GLY A 348 -5.71 43.93 9.56
C GLY A 348 -6.22 43.04 8.43
N ILE A 349 -5.57 43.15 7.26
CA ILE A 349 -6.01 42.54 5.99
C ILE A 349 -5.25 41.23 5.72
N ALA A 350 -5.98 40.16 5.38
CA ALA A 350 -5.39 38.89 4.96
C ALA A 350 -4.63 39.01 3.63
N ALA A 351 -3.37 38.54 3.63
CA ALA A 351 -2.55 38.41 2.43
C ALA A 351 -2.94 37.17 1.58
N GLU A 352 -2.30 37.02 0.42
CA GLU A 352 -2.47 35.86 -0.45
C GLU A 352 -2.09 34.55 0.24
N ARG A 353 -2.80 33.47 -0.12
CA ARG A 353 -2.59 32.10 0.40
C ARG A 353 -2.93 31.93 1.90
N PHE A 354 -3.66 32.88 2.49
CA PHE A 354 -4.26 32.73 3.81
C PHE A 354 -5.14 31.47 3.90
N SER A 355 -5.02 30.72 5.00
CA SER A 355 -5.80 29.50 5.29
C SER A 355 -5.73 28.37 4.22
N VAL A 356 -4.70 28.35 3.35
CA VAL A 356 -4.52 27.26 2.38
C VAL A 356 -4.44 25.90 3.08
N ARG A 357 -5.27 24.94 2.66
CA ARG A 357 -5.38 23.60 3.27
C ARG A 357 -5.77 23.58 4.75
N ASN A 358 -6.27 24.68 5.30
CA ASN A 358 -6.88 24.68 6.64
C ASN A 358 -8.04 23.66 6.65
N SER A 359 -7.95 22.69 7.56
CA SER A 359 -8.83 21.52 7.62
C SER A 359 -9.66 21.47 8.91
N GLY A 360 -9.33 22.28 9.92
CA GLY A 360 -10.03 22.27 11.22
C GLY A 360 -9.84 23.50 12.12
N ALA A 361 -9.06 24.51 11.73
CA ALA A 361 -8.98 25.76 12.49
C ALA A 361 -10.07 26.75 12.04
N VAL A 362 -10.66 27.50 12.97
CA VAL A 362 -11.57 28.61 12.65
C VAL A 362 -10.80 29.93 12.73
N ALA A 363 -10.88 30.75 11.69
CA ALA A 363 -10.27 32.08 11.70
C ALA A 363 -11.34 33.18 11.75
N VAL A 364 -10.99 34.34 12.30
CA VAL A 364 -11.72 35.60 12.05
C VAL A 364 -10.70 36.67 11.67
N VAL A 365 -10.97 37.46 10.62
CA VAL A 365 -10.05 38.51 10.13
C VAL A 365 -10.79 39.82 9.80
N GLU A 366 -10.21 40.98 10.14
CA GLU A 366 -10.78 42.33 9.94
C GLU A 366 -10.99 42.73 8.46
N GLY A 367 -10.36 41.99 7.53
CA GLY A 367 -10.65 42.10 6.11
C GLY A 367 -9.84 41.13 5.25
N VAL A 368 -10.33 40.93 4.03
CA VAL A 368 -9.57 40.39 2.89
C VAL A 368 -9.30 41.56 1.93
N GLY A 369 -8.19 41.53 1.19
CA GLY A 369 -7.86 42.64 0.27
C GLY A 369 -8.86 42.78 -0.88
N ASP A 370 -8.73 43.83 -1.69
CA ASP A 370 -9.71 44.25 -2.72
C ASP A 370 -10.16 43.15 -3.72
N HIS A 371 -9.38 42.08 -3.83
CA HIS A 371 -9.71 40.83 -4.52
C HIS A 371 -10.15 39.74 -3.51
N GLY A 372 -11.23 40.02 -2.77
CA GLY A 372 -11.53 39.33 -1.51
C GLY A 372 -11.77 37.81 -1.61
N CYS A 373 -12.26 37.35 -2.76
CA CYS A 373 -12.46 35.92 -3.03
C CYS A 373 -11.22 35.24 -3.65
N ASP A 374 -10.33 36.00 -4.28
CA ASP A 374 -9.23 35.45 -5.11
C ASP A 374 -7.96 35.17 -4.29
N LYS A 375 -7.78 35.85 -3.15
CA LYS A 375 -6.58 35.75 -2.31
C LYS A 375 -6.65 34.64 -1.24
N CYS A 376 -7.85 34.17 -0.89
CA CYS A 376 -8.09 33.00 -0.04
C CYS A 376 -8.30 31.74 -0.88
N ASN A 377 -7.70 30.60 -0.52
CA ASN A 377 -7.96 29.35 -1.25
C ASN A 377 -9.27 28.69 -0.79
N LEU A 378 -10.35 28.97 -1.51
CA LEU A 378 -11.70 28.47 -1.27
C LEU A 378 -11.87 26.95 -1.53
N GLU A 379 -10.84 26.23 -2.00
CA GLU A 379 -10.84 24.76 -2.20
C GLU A 379 -11.23 23.97 -0.94
N MET A 380 -10.93 24.49 0.26
CA MET A 380 -11.18 23.81 1.54
C MET A 380 -11.91 24.64 2.59
N VAL A 381 -12.09 25.95 2.40
CA VAL A 381 -12.67 26.85 3.41
C VAL A 381 -13.79 27.73 2.86
N GLU A 382 -14.81 27.93 3.68
CA GLU A 382 -15.88 28.89 3.44
C GLU A 382 -15.55 30.25 4.09
N LEU A 383 -15.96 31.34 3.46
CA LEU A 383 -15.95 32.69 4.02
C LEU A 383 -17.38 33.07 4.45
N LEU A 384 -17.56 33.39 5.72
CA LEU A 384 -18.86 33.68 6.33
C LEU A 384 -18.84 35.06 7.01
N PRO A 385 -19.94 35.82 6.99
CA PRO A 385 -20.05 37.08 7.74
C PRO A 385 -20.12 36.82 9.26
N LEU A 386 -19.63 37.76 10.06
CA LEU A 386 -19.59 37.64 11.53
C LEU A 386 -20.95 38.02 12.18
N GLU A 387 -22.01 37.27 11.85
CA GLU A 387 -23.39 37.58 12.27
C GLU A 387 -23.87 36.84 13.52
N LEU A 388 -23.29 35.68 13.84
CA LEU A 388 -23.73 34.86 14.97
C LEU A 388 -23.37 35.50 16.32
N GLU A 389 -24.34 35.56 17.23
CA GLU A 389 -24.21 36.25 18.51
C GLU A 389 -23.03 35.75 19.37
N ASP A 390 -22.74 34.44 19.31
CA ASP A 390 -21.63 33.83 20.05
C ASP A 390 -20.26 34.10 19.42
N ASP A 391 -20.17 34.21 18.08
CA ASP A 391 -18.95 34.68 17.41
C ASP A 391 -18.71 36.17 17.71
N LEU A 392 -19.76 36.99 17.72
CA LEU A 392 -19.73 38.40 18.10
C LEU A 392 -19.26 38.61 19.55
N LYS A 393 -19.77 37.81 20.49
CA LYS A 393 -19.31 37.82 21.90
C LYS A 393 -17.84 37.42 22.01
N LEU A 394 -17.43 36.36 21.29
CA LEU A 394 -16.07 35.83 21.31
C LEU A 394 -15.05 36.87 20.80
N VAL A 395 -15.30 37.46 19.62
CA VAL A 395 -14.42 38.49 19.05
C VAL A 395 -14.36 39.73 19.94
N ARG A 396 -15.49 40.17 20.51
CA ARG A 396 -15.51 41.32 21.45
C ARG A 396 -14.67 41.07 22.70
N ASN A 397 -14.74 39.86 23.27
CA ASN A 397 -13.97 39.52 24.46
C ASN A 397 -12.46 39.45 24.17
N LEU A 398 -12.07 38.93 23.01
CA LEU A 398 -10.67 38.88 22.59
C LEU A 398 -10.12 40.27 22.23
N LEU A 399 -10.95 41.18 21.68
CA LEU A 399 -10.57 42.58 21.49
C LEU A 399 -10.33 43.31 22.82
N LYS A 400 -11.12 43.02 23.87
CA LYS A 400 -10.86 43.53 25.23
C LYS A 400 -9.55 42.98 25.77
N GLU A 401 -9.37 41.66 25.76
CA GLU A 401 -8.15 41.01 26.24
C GLU A 401 -6.89 41.55 25.53
N PHE A 402 -6.98 41.80 24.22
CA PHE A 402 -5.91 42.41 23.45
C PHE A 402 -5.66 43.87 23.84
N GLN A 403 -6.71 44.69 24.03
CA GLN A 403 -6.59 46.08 24.49
C GLN A 403 -5.96 46.15 25.90
N GLU A 404 -6.43 45.31 26.82
CA GLU A 404 -5.95 45.21 28.21
C GLU A 404 -4.48 44.75 28.28
N LYS A 405 -4.06 43.82 27.40
CA LYS A 405 -2.68 43.28 27.38
C LYS A 405 -1.67 44.10 26.57
N THR A 406 -2.12 44.94 25.62
CA THR A 406 -1.22 45.67 24.70
C THR A 406 -1.33 47.20 24.75
N GLY A 407 -2.37 47.75 25.40
CA GLY A 407 -2.68 49.18 25.35
C GLY A 407 -3.11 49.68 23.96
N SER A 408 -3.54 48.78 23.06
CA SER A 408 -3.85 49.14 21.67
C SER A 408 -5.06 50.08 21.55
N LEU A 409 -4.77 51.35 21.25
CA LEU A 409 -5.75 52.40 20.95
C LEU A 409 -6.73 52.01 19.83
N ILE A 410 -6.27 51.18 18.87
CA ILE A 410 -7.09 50.68 17.75
C ILE A 410 -8.14 49.68 18.24
N ALA A 411 -7.78 48.79 19.17
CA ALA A 411 -8.73 47.88 19.77
C ALA A 411 -9.71 48.61 20.69
N GLU A 412 -9.26 49.66 21.39
CA GLU A 412 -10.12 50.54 22.18
C GLU A 412 -11.19 51.24 21.33
N ASP A 413 -10.84 51.75 20.15
CA ASP A 413 -11.77 52.40 19.21
C ASP A 413 -12.81 51.43 18.61
N LEU A 414 -12.37 50.22 18.21
CA LEU A 414 -13.25 49.14 17.78
C LEU A 414 -14.23 48.71 18.89
N LEU A 415 -13.81 48.75 20.16
CA LEU A 415 -14.66 48.39 21.31
C LEU A 415 -15.70 49.47 21.64
N LYS A 416 -15.38 50.76 21.43
CA LYS A 416 -16.32 51.89 21.61
C LYS A 416 -17.49 51.83 20.63
N THR A 417 -17.25 51.33 19.42
CA THR A 417 -18.23 51.28 18.31
C THR A 417 -18.88 49.90 18.12
N TRP A 418 -18.46 48.89 18.87
CA TRP A 418 -18.97 47.51 18.75
C TRP A 418 -20.49 47.41 19.03
N PRO A 419 -21.29 46.74 18.19
CA PRO A 419 -20.90 45.79 17.15
C PRO A 419 -20.77 46.35 15.73
N ALA A 420 -20.87 47.65 15.47
CA ALA A 420 -20.90 48.18 14.10
C ALA A 420 -19.70 47.77 13.21
N PRO A 421 -18.44 47.73 13.71
CA PRO A 421 -17.29 47.22 12.95
C PRO A 421 -17.34 45.73 12.61
N ALA A 422 -18.20 44.92 13.24
CA ALA A 422 -18.25 43.47 13.02
C ALA A 422 -18.56 43.09 11.57
N SER A 423 -19.30 43.94 10.85
CA SER A 423 -19.59 43.85 9.41
C SER A 423 -18.35 43.79 8.52
N ARG A 424 -17.18 44.24 9.02
CA ARG A 424 -15.89 44.17 8.32
C ARG A 424 -15.20 42.81 8.51
N PHE A 425 -15.52 42.11 9.59
CA PHE A 425 -14.86 40.86 9.96
C PHE A 425 -15.46 39.66 9.22
N ILE A 426 -14.56 38.82 8.67
CA ILE A 426 -14.92 37.59 7.96
C ILE A 426 -14.47 36.39 8.79
N LYS A 427 -15.37 35.44 8.99
CA LYS A 427 -15.11 34.14 9.61
C LYS A 427 -14.73 33.12 8.53
N VAL A 428 -13.60 32.45 8.71
CA VAL A 428 -13.11 31.39 7.81
C VAL A 428 -13.35 30.03 8.45
N PHE A 429 -14.11 29.15 7.77
CA PHE A 429 -14.59 27.89 8.35
C PHE A 429 -14.39 26.71 7.37
N PRO A 430 -13.48 25.75 7.66
CA PRO A 430 -13.21 24.61 6.78
C PRO A 430 -14.43 23.70 6.50
N TYR A 431 -14.67 23.38 5.23
CA TYR A 431 -15.80 22.54 4.79
C TYR A 431 -15.78 21.12 5.38
N GLU A 432 -14.60 20.50 5.45
CA GLU A 432 -14.44 19.17 6.06
C GLU A 432 -14.77 19.18 7.57
N TYR A 433 -14.44 20.27 8.27
CA TYR A 433 -14.77 20.44 9.69
C TYR A 433 -16.26 20.69 9.89
N GLN A 434 -16.88 21.54 9.06
CA GLN A 434 -18.34 21.70 9.06
C GLN A 434 -19.06 20.36 8.88
N ARG A 435 -18.63 19.51 7.93
CA ARG A 435 -19.20 18.17 7.77
C ARG A 435 -19.00 17.32 9.02
N ALA A 436 -17.80 17.30 9.59
CA ALA A 436 -17.51 16.51 10.78
C ALA A 436 -18.39 16.91 11.98
N LEU A 437 -18.62 18.22 12.18
CA LEU A 437 -19.52 18.73 13.21
C LEU A 437 -20.98 18.34 12.97
N ARG A 438 -21.48 18.41 11.73
CA ARG A 438 -22.84 17.94 11.37
C ARG A 438 -22.99 16.45 11.65
N GLN A 439 -22.04 15.63 11.19
CA GLN A 439 -22.03 14.19 11.44
C GLN A 439 -22.00 13.86 12.95
N MET A 440 -21.19 14.56 13.74
CA MET A 440 -21.16 14.35 15.21
C MET A 440 -22.47 14.75 15.89
N ALA A 441 -23.17 15.78 15.39
CA ALA A 441 -24.49 16.15 15.89
C ALA A 441 -25.57 15.13 15.50
N GLU A 442 -25.49 14.54 14.30
CA GLU A 442 -26.36 13.46 13.84
C GLU A 442 -26.13 12.17 14.66
N GLU A 443 -24.88 11.76 14.87
CA GLU A 443 -24.50 10.63 15.74
C GLU A 443 -25.01 10.83 17.18
N ALA A 444 -24.76 12.01 17.77
CA ALA A 444 -25.20 12.33 19.13
C ALA A 444 -26.72 12.53 19.29
N ALA A 445 -27.47 12.70 18.18
CA ALA A 445 -28.93 12.66 18.19
C ALA A 445 -29.44 11.20 18.15
N GLN A 446 -28.80 10.34 17.36
CA GLN A 446 -29.15 8.91 17.27
C GLN A 446 -28.87 8.17 18.59
N GLU A 447 -27.73 8.41 19.24
CA GLU A 447 -27.40 7.82 20.54
C GLU A 447 -28.44 8.15 21.64
N LYS A 448 -29.03 9.36 21.60
CA LYS A 448 -30.09 9.78 22.53
C LYS A 448 -31.46 9.11 22.30
N THR A 449 -31.61 8.34 21.22
CA THR A 449 -32.90 7.77 20.81
C THR A 449 -33.02 6.26 21.13
N GLN A 450 -31.98 5.64 21.72
CA GLN A 450 -32.05 4.25 22.18
C GLN A 450 -32.58 4.16 23.62
N PRO A 451 -33.68 3.42 23.89
CA PRO A 451 -34.23 3.30 25.23
C PRO A 451 -33.35 2.40 26.11
N ILE A 452 -33.11 2.83 27.36
CA ILE A 452 -32.33 2.08 28.34
C ILE A 452 -33.16 0.90 28.85
N VAL A 453 -32.86 -0.31 28.35
CA VAL A 453 -33.44 -1.55 28.88
C VAL A 453 -32.70 -1.95 30.16
N ASN A 454 -33.10 -1.36 31.29
CA ASN A 454 -32.73 -1.88 32.60
C ASN A 454 -33.46 -3.21 32.82
N GLY A 455 -32.70 -4.29 32.99
CA GLY A 455 -33.27 -5.59 33.30
C GLY A 455 -33.69 -5.68 34.77
N ASN A 456 -35.00 -5.82 35.02
CA ASN A 456 -35.55 -6.70 36.06
C ASN A 456 -37.07 -6.92 35.87
N ASP A 457 -37.53 -8.00 36.48
CA ASP A 457 -38.91 -8.49 36.63
C ASP A 457 -39.63 -9.14 35.44
N ILE A 458 -40.31 -10.24 35.79
CA ILE A 458 -41.06 -11.14 34.92
C ILE A 458 -42.54 -11.03 35.28
N SER A 459 -43.41 -10.69 34.33
CA SER A 459 -44.79 -11.17 34.37
C SER A 459 -45.40 -11.26 32.97
N VAL A 460 -46.15 -12.34 32.72
CA VAL A 460 -46.87 -12.56 31.46
C VAL A 460 -48.31 -12.08 31.60
N LYS A 461 -48.74 -11.19 30.71
CA LYS A 461 -50.16 -10.96 30.41
C LYS A 461 -50.36 -10.74 28.91
N GLN A 462 -51.27 -11.53 28.32
CA GLN A 462 -51.79 -11.31 26.98
C GLN A 462 -53.01 -10.39 27.06
N ASN A 463 -53.13 -9.43 26.14
CA ASN A 463 -54.28 -9.31 25.22
C ASN A 463 -54.09 -8.15 24.24
N ASP A 464 -54.80 -8.23 23.11
CA ASP A 464 -54.65 -7.33 21.96
C ASP A 464 -54.98 -5.86 22.22
N THR A 465 -54.20 -4.96 21.60
CA THR A 465 -54.78 -4.02 20.62
C THR A 465 -53.74 -3.63 19.56
N LYS A 466 -54.19 -3.47 18.30
CA LYS A 466 -53.33 -3.27 17.13
C LYS A 466 -52.46 -2.01 17.21
N ILE A 467 -51.15 -2.19 17.16
CA ILE A 467 -50.22 -1.25 16.51
C ILE A 467 -49.97 -1.78 15.09
N ARG A 468 -49.78 -0.88 14.11
CA ARG A 468 -49.43 -1.25 12.73
C ARG A 468 -47.92 -1.11 12.55
N ASP A 469 -47.24 -2.20 12.25
CA ASP A 469 -45.86 -2.13 11.76
C ASP A 469 -45.82 -1.43 10.41
N ILE A 470 -44.84 -0.55 10.21
CA ILE A 470 -44.69 0.26 8.99
C ILE A 470 -43.79 -0.42 7.94
N GLU A 471 -43.31 -1.64 8.22
CA GLU A 471 -42.48 -2.43 7.30
C GLU A 471 -43.28 -3.21 6.24
N GLU A 472 -44.62 -3.22 6.31
CA GLU A 472 -45.48 -3.71 5.21
C GLU A 472 -46.29 -2.57 4.54
N THR A 473 -45.63 -1.81 3.67
CA THR A 473 -46.28 -1.20 2.51
C THR A 473 -45.51 -1.61 1.26
N ILE A 474 -46.18 -2.36 0.38
CA ILE A 474 -45.53 -3.23 -0.61
C ILE A 474 -44.77 -2.41 -1.67
N LEU A 475 -43.45 -2.30 -1.51
CA LEU A 475 -42.51 -1.90 -2.55
C LEU A 475 -41.71 -3.13 -2.99
N ASP A 476 -42.21 -3.74 -4.08
CA ASP A 476 -41.63 -4.83 -4.88
C ASP A 476 -40.20 -5.28 -4.48
N ALA A 477 -40.10 -6.40 -3.77
CA ALA A 477 -38.83 -7.02 -3.36
C ALA A 477 -37.92 -7.37 -4.57
N THR A 478 -38.46 -7.42 -5.79
CA THR A 478 -37.71 -7.57 -7.04
C THR A 478 -36.91 -6.32 -7.39
N MET A 479 -37.36 -5.13 -6.98
CA MET A 479 -36.60 -3.88 -7.12
C MET A 479 -35.55 -3.72 -6.03
N GLU A 480 -35.84 -4.07 -4.77
CA GLU A 480 -34.86 -3.89 -3.69
C GLU A 480 -33.63 -4.80 -3.87
N LYS A 481 -33.81 -6.03 -4.37
CA LYS A 481 -32.69 -6.88 -4.84
C LYS A 481 -31.90 -6.23 -5.98
N LYS A 482 -32.58 -5.68 -7.01
CA LYS A 482 -31.92 -4.94 -8.12
C LYS A 482 -31.19 -3.67 -7.65
N ARG A 483 -31.58 -3.10 -6.50
CA ARG A 483 -30.94 -1.94 -5.86
C ARG A 483 -29.68 -2.34 -5.10
N LEU A 484 -29.72 -3.48 -4.40
CA LEU A 484 -28.56 -4.05 -3.70
C LEU A 484 -27.51 -4.66 -4.66
N ASP A 485 -27.93 -5.34 -5.74
CA ASP A 485 -27.04 -5.81 -6.82
C ASP A 485 -26.29 -4.67 -7.54
N LYS A 486 -26.76 -3.43 -7.36
CA LYS A 486 -26.15 -2.20 -7.87
C LYS A 486 -25.02 -1.64 -6.98
N ILE A 487 -24.89 -2.07 -5.72
CA ILE A 487 -23.84 -1.62 -4.78
C ILE A 487 -23.22 -2.82 -4.03
N LEU A 488 -22.66 -3.76 -4.80
CA LEU A 488 -21.76 -4.77 -4.24
C LEU A 488 -20.44 -4.10 -3.81
N ASP A 489 -20.00 -4.36 -2.59
CA ASP A 489 -18.78 -3.75 -2.02
C ASP A 489 -17.55 -4.55 -2.45
N LYS A 490 -16.82 -4.07 -3.46
CA LYS A 490 -15.55 -4.66 -3.90
C LYS A 490 -14.43 -4.50 -2.87
N THR A 491 -14.40 -3.35 -2.19
CA THR A 491 -13.28 -2.93 -1.33
C THR A 491 -13.22 -3.72 -0.02
N ARG A 492 -14.37 -4.18 0.49
CA ARG A 492 -14.51 -5.05 1.68
C ARG A 492 -15.18 -6.39 1.36
N GLY A 493 -15.37 -6.73 0.09
CA GLY A 493 -16.12 -7.92 -0.35
C GLY A 493 -15.55 -9.25 0.15
N PHE A 494 -14.24 -9.33 0.33
CA PHE A 494 -13.58 -10.50 0.92
C PHE A 494 -13.90 -10.72 2.43
N VAL A 495 -14.34 -9.67 3.14
CA VAL A 495 -14.82 -9.72 4.53
C VAL A 495 -16.33 -9.95 4.58
N LYS A 496 -17.07 -9.27 3.70
CA LYS A 496 -18.54 -9.28 3.67
C LYS A 496 -19.13 -10.57 3.08
N TYR A 497 -18.46 -11.20 2.12
CA TYR A 497 -19.02 -12.31 1.36
C TYR A 497 -18.26 -13.61 1.63
N LYS A 498 -18.99 -14.66 2.03
CA LYS A 498 -18.44 -16.01 2.23
C LYS A 498 -18.11 -16.68 0.88
N ARG A 499 -17.18 -17.64 0.90
CA ARG A 499 -16.85 -18.46 -0.28
C ARG A 499 -18.01 -19.40 -0.60
N GLU A 500 -18.42 -19.44 -1.86
CA GLU A 500 -19.41 -20.40 -2.35
C GLU A 500 -18.81 -21.81 -2.43
N THR A 501 -19.55 -22.83 -2.00
CA THR A 501 -19.08 -24.22 -1.91
C THR A 501 -20.00 -25.25 -2.58
N GLY A 502 -21.26 -24.88 -2.91
CA GLY A 502 -22.26 -25.75 -3.54
C GLY A 502 -22.04 -26.01 -5.04
N VAL A 503 -20.80 -26.31 -5.46
CA VAL A 503 -20.40 -26.36 -6.88
C VAL A 503 -20.87 -27.59 -7.64
N TYR A 504 -21.28 -28.68 -6.97
CA TYR A 504 -21.60 -29.96 -7.60
C TYR A 504 -23.08 -30.34 -7.54
N ARG A 505 -23.51 -31.19 -8.48
CA ARG A 505 -24.82 -31.85 -8.45
C ARG A 505 -24.91 -32.85 -7.26
N PRO A 506 -26.11 -33.14 -6.72
CA PRO A 506 -26.30 -34.13 -5.65
C PRO A 506 -25.73 -35.52 -6.01
N VAL A 507 -25.25 -36.26 -5.01
CA VAL A 507 -24.52 -37.53 -5.19
C VAL A 507 -25.40 -38.57 -5.89
N GLU A 508 -26.68 -38.61 -5.50
CA GLU A 508 -27.71 -39.56 -5.90
C GLU A 508 -28.12 -39.41 -7.37
N LYS A 509 -27.77 -38.26 -7.98
CA LYS A 509 -27.88 -38.02 -9.42
C LYS A 509 -26.57 -38.37 -10.13
N ARG A 510 -25.43 -37.93 -9.60
CA ARG A 510 -24.09 -38.21 -10.16
C ARG A 510 -23.70 -39.70 -10.19
N MET A 511 -24.36 -40.55 -9.41
CA MET A 511 -24.20 -42.01 -9.48
C MET A 511 -25.04 -42.69 -10.58
N LYS A 512 -25.91 -41.94 -11.28
CA LYS A 512 -26.88 -42.49 -12.24
C LYS A 512 -26.66 -42.00 -13.69
N ASP A 513 -25.79 -41.02 -13.89
CA ASP A 513 -25.48 -40.46 -15.20
C ASP A 513 -23.99 -40.10 -15.33
N TRP A 514 -23.50 -40.00 -16.57
CA TRP A 514 -22.12 -39.62 -16.91
C TRP A 514 -21.99 -38.15 -17.32
N GLY A 515 -22.99 -37.31 -17.01
CA GLY A 515 -22.98 -35.88 -17.30
C GLY A 515 -22.06 -35.09 -16.37
N GLU A 516 -21.71 -33.86 -16.77
CA GLU A 516 -20.83 -32.99 -15.98
C GLU A 516 -21.27 -32.88 -14.51
N ILE A 517 -20.36 -33.12 -13.56
CA ILE A 517 -20.68 -33.15 -12.12
C ILE A 517 -21.01 -31.76 -11.54
N TYR A 518 -20.73 -30.71 -12.30
CA TYR A 518 -20.77 -29.30 -11.90
C TYR A 518 -22.16 -28.68 -12.04
N ASN A 519 -22.45 -27.64 -11.25
CA ASN A 519 -23.74 -26.94 -11.27
C ASN A 519 -23.57 -25.48 -11.74
N SER A 520 -23.33 -25.31 -13.04
CA SER A 520 -23.09 -24.00 -13.67
C SER A 520 -24.24 -23.00 -13.40
N ALA A 521 -25.48 -23.47 -13.31
CA ALA A 521 -26.66 -22.64 -13.03
C ALA A 521 -26.71 -22.10 -11.58
N HIS A 522 -26.13 -22.79 -10.61
CA HIS A 522 -25.94 -22.27 -9.25
C HIS A 522 -24.77 -21.29 -9.19
N VAL A 523 -23.62 -21.71 -9.74
CA VAL A 523 -22.37 -20.93 -9.70
C VAL A 523 -22.52 -19.56 -10.36
N ARG A 524 -23.24 -19.45 -11.48
CA ARG A 524 -23.48 -18.15 -12.13
C ARG A 524 -24.28 -17.17 -11.29
N LYS A 525 -25.24 -17.63 -10.46
CA LYS A 525 -26.08 -16.74 -9.63
C LYS A 525 -25.26 -15.98 -8.59
N GLY A 526 -24.21 -16.60 -8.05
CA GLY A 526 -23.31 -15.98 -7.07
C GLY A 526 -22.08 -15.28 -7.68
N LEU A 527 -21.92 -15.25 -9.00
CA LEU A 527 -20.60 -15.03 -9.62
C LEU A 527 -20.01 -13.65 -9.34
N ARG A 528 -20.81 -12.58 -9.46
CA ARG A 528 -20.37 -11.20 -9.16
C ARG A 528 -19.98 -11.05 -7.67
N ILE A 529 -20.66 -11.75 -6.78
CA ILE A 529 -20.37 -11.76 -5.33
C ILE A 529 -19.04 -12.48 -5.07
N GLN A 530 -18.79 -13.63 -5.71
CA GLN A 530 -17.50 -14.33 -5.58
C GLN A 530 -16.33 -13.55 -6.22
N ALA A 531 -16.56 -12.87 -7.35
CA ALA A 531 -15.58 -11.97 -7.96
C ALA A 531 -15.28 -10.73 -7.08
N ALA A 532 -16.25 -10.26 -6.30
CA ALA A 532 -16.08 -9.20 -5.30
C ALA A 532 -15.18 -9.61 -4.11
N ARG A 533 -14.92 -10.91 -3.91
CA ARG A 533 -13.98 -11.42 -2.90
C ARG A 533 -12.52 -11.25 -3.32
N CYS A 534 -12.22 -10.84 -4.55
CA CYS A 534 -10.85 -10.57 -4.96
C CYS A 534 -10.31 -9.31 -4.28
N MET A 535 -9.27 -9.47 -3.47
CA MET A 535 -8.59 -8.37 -2.77
C MET A 535 -7.90 -7.37 -3.70
N GLU A 536 -7.63 -7.72 -4.96
CA GLU A 536 -6.79 -6.94 -5.90
C GLU A 536 -5.44 -6.57 -5.26
N CYS A 537 -4.80 -7.57 -4.66
CA CYS A 537 -3.49 -7.46 -4.04
C CYS A 537 -2.44 -6.93 -5.03
N GLY A 538 -1.64 -5.95 -4.61
CA GLY A 538 -0.63 -5.29 -5.46
C GLY A 538 0.55 -6.17 -5.90
N VAL A 539 0.56 -7.45 -5.54
CA VAL A 539 1.37 -8.52 -6.16
C VAL A 539 0.44 -9.73 -6.32
N PRO A 540 -0.09 -10.03 -7.52
CA PRO A 540 -1.06 -11.11 -7.72
C PRO A 540 -0.36 -12.48 -7.81
N PHE A 541 -0.10 -13.10 -6.66
CA PHE A 541 0.53 -14.42 -6.58
C PHE A 541 -0.24 -15.52 -7.35
N CYS A 542 -1.56 -15.39 -7.50
CA CYS A 542 -2.38 -16.27 -8.33
C CYS A 542 -2.01 -16.25 -9.82
N GLN A 543 -1.42 -15.16 -10.32
CA GLN A 543 -0.88 -15.03 -11.69
C GLN A 543 0.61 -15.43 -11.79
N SER A 544 1.32 -15.54 -10.66
CA SER A 544 2.75 -15.94 -10.66
C SER A 544 2.95 -17.37 -11.18
N SER A 545 4.19 -17.74 -11.51
CA SER A 545 4.57 -19.10 -11.91
C SER A 545 4.20 -20.19 -10.89
N HIS A 546 4.06 -19.82 -9.61
CA HIS A 546 3.62 -20.72 -8.53
C HIS A 546 2.09 -20.82 -8.41
N GLY A 547 1.36 -19.89 -9.02
CA GLY A 547 -0.11 -19.84 -9.02
C GLY A 547 -0.72 -20.31 -10.33
N CYS A 548 -0.39 -19.67 -11.45
CA CYS A 548 -0.90 -20.05 -12.77
C CYS A 548 0.26 -20.37 -13.71
N PRO A 549 0.48 -21.64 -14.10
CA PRO A 549 1.50 -22.02 -15.07
C PRO A 549 1.35 -21.36 -16.45
N LEU A 550 0.14 -20.91 -16.81
CA LEU A 550 -0.15 -20.14 -18.04
C LEU A 550 0.07 -18.63 -17.88
N GLY A 551 0.31 -18.13 -16.67
CA GLY A 551 0.42 -16.69 -16.39
C GLY A 551 -0.89 -15.91 -16.54
N ASN A 552 -2.07 -16.58 -16.48
CA ASN A 552 -3.38 -15.97 -16.72
C ASN A 552 -3.58 -14.67 -15.95
N ILE A 553 -4.13 -13.65 -16.61
CA ILE A 553 -4.30 -12.29 -16.06
C ILE A 553 -5.52 -12.18 -15.12
N ILE A 554 -5.58 -13.10 -14.16
CA ILE A 554 -6.71 -13.38 -13.26
C ILE A 554 -7.34 -12.12 -12.64
N PRO A 555 -6.58 -11.15 -12.09
CA PRO A 555 -7.19 -9.96 -11.48
C PRO A 555 -8.04 -9.13 -12.45
N LYS A 556 -7.62 -9.03 -13.73
CA LYS A 556 -8.33 -8.23 -14.73
C LYS A 556 -9.67 -8.85 -15.11
N TRP A 557 -9.69 -10.11 -15.57
CA TRP A 557 -10.94 -10.73 -16.01
C TRP A 557 -11.89 -11.00 -14.83
N ASN A 558 -11.37 -11.20 -13.62
CA ASN A 558 -12.19 -11.27 -12.41
C ASN A 558 -12.90 -9.93 -12.15
N ASP A 559 -12.20 -8.80 -12.23
CA ASP A 559 -12.85 -7.50 -12.04
C ASP A 559 -13.80 -7.14 -13.17
N LEU A 560 -13.48 -7.47 -14.42
CA LEU A 560 -14.40 -7.29 -15.55
C LEU A 560 -15.70 -8.10 -15.35
N ILE A 561 -15.64 -9.30 -14.75
CA ILE A 561 -16.85 -10.04 -14.33
C ILE A 561 -17.58 -9.36 -13.18
N PHE A 562 -16.90 -8.79 -12.19
CA PHE A 562 -17.53 -7.99 -11.14
C PHE A 562 -18.30 -6.76 -11.72
N GLN A 563 -17.66 -6.07 -12.67
CA GLN A 563 -18.24 -4.98 -13.49
C GLN A 563 -19.30 -5.45 -14.49
N ASN A 564 -19.55 -6.76 -14.63
CA ASN A 564 -20.47 -7.37 -15.60
C ASN A 564 -20.09 -7.14 -17.08
N ASN A 565 -18.81 -6.89 -17.39
CA ASN A 565 -18.26 -6.80 -18.74
C ASN A 565 -17.68 -8.16 -19.21
N TRP A 566 -18.59 -9.07 -19.58
CA TRP A 566 -18.24 -10.45 -19.93
C TRP A 566 -17.40 -10.59 -21.20
N LYS A 567 -17.62 -9.74 -22.22
CA LYS A 567 -16.88 -9.84 -23.49
C LYS A 567 -15.41 -9.43 -23.33
N GLU A 568 -15.13 -8.38 -22.57
CA GLU A 568 -13.73 -8.01 -22.31
C GLU A 568 -13.07 -8.96 -21.29
N ALA A 569 -13.83 -9.52 -20.34
CA ALA A 569 -13.31 -10.60 -19.47
C ALA A 569 -12.82 -11.81 -20.30
N LEU A 570 -13.58 -12.21 -21.33
CA LEU A 570 -13.16 -13.23 -22.29
C LEU A 570 -11.90 -12.80 -23.07
N ASN A 571 -11.87 -11.57 -23.60
CA ASN A 571 -10.72 -11.08 -24.37
C ASN A 571 -9.42 -11.09 -23.55
N GLN A 572 -9.47 -10.74 -22.26
CA GLN A 572 -8.31 -10.80 -21.34
C GLN A 572 -7.94 -12.24 -20.90
N LEU A 573 -8.87 -13.19 -20.98
CA LEU A 573 -8.63 -14.61 -20.70
C LEU A 573 -7.95 -15.33 -21.89
N LEU A 574 -8.46 -15.11 -23.11
CA LEU A 574 -7.93 -15.70 -24.35
C LEU A 574 -6.54 -15.17 -24.75
N GLN A 575 -6.09 -14.04 -24.18
CA GLN A 575 -4.70 -13.55 -24.34
C GLN A 575 -3.64 -14.49 -23.76
N THR A 576 -4.00 -15.30 -22.75
CA THR A 576 -3.06 -16.16 -22.01
C THR A 576 -3.42 -17.65 -22.04
N ASN A 577 -4.66 -17.99 -22.42
CA ASN A 577 -5.16 -19.35 -22.40
C ASN A 577 -5.83 -19.74 -23.73
N ASN A 578 -5.27 -20.74 -24.42
CA ASN A 578 -5.84 -21.28 -25.66
C ASN A 578 -7.14 -22.07 -25.44
N PHE A 579 -7.34 -22.66 -24.24
CA PHE A 579 -8.46 -23.57 -23.95
C PHE A 579 -9.05 -23.36 -22.53
N PRO A 580 -9.65 -22.18 -22.25
CA PRO A 580 -10.33 -21.89 -20.98
C PRO A 580 -11.44 -22.90 -20.61
N GLU A 581 -12.08 -23.53 -21.60
CA GLU A 581 -13.11 -24.55 -21.44
C GLU A 581 -12.59 -25.85 -20.79
N PHE A 582 -11.34 -26.23 -21.05
CA PHE A 582 -10.71 -27.40 -20.44
C PHE A 582 -10.08 -27.07 -19.09
N THR A 583 -9.41 -25.93 -18.99
CA THR A 583 -8.75 -25.49 -17.75
C THR A 583 -9.77 -25.16 -16.66
N GLY A 584 -10.85 -24.42 -16.97
CA GLY A 584 -11.95 -24.15 -16.07
C GLY A 584 -12.63 -25.40 -15.49
N ARG A 585 -12.50 -26.56 -16.15
CA ARG A 585 -13.07 -27.85 -15.74
C ARG A 585 -12.06 -28.79 -15.08
N VAL A 586 -10.91 -29.01 -15.70
CA VAL A 586 -9.95 -30.07 -15.34
C VAL A 586 -8.79 -29.57 -14.47
N CYS A 587 -8.45 -28.27 -14.50
CA CYS A 587 -7.31 -27.74 -13.74
C CYS A 587 -7.47 -27.96 -12.23
N PRO A 588 -6.41 -28.36 -11.48
CA PRO A 588 -6.45 -28.47 -10.02
C PRO A 588 -6.44 -27.11 -9.29
N ALA A 589 -6.59 -25.99 -10.01
CA ALA A 589 -6.66 -24.63 -9.48
C ALA A 589 -5.51 -24.19 -8.54
N PRO A 590 -4.22 -24.39 -8.91
CA PRO A 590 -3.09 -23.90 -8.10
C PRO A 590 -3.13 -22.38 -7.87
N CYS A 591 -3.80 -21.64 -8.75
CA CYS A 591 -4.02 -20.20 -8.63
C CYS A 591 -4.91 -19.82 -7.44
N GLU A 592 -5.78 -20.72 -6.96
CA GLU A 592 -6.55 -20.55 -5.73
C GLU A 592 -5.69 -20.86 -4.49
N GLY A 593 -4.82 -21.87 -4.55
CA GLY A 593 -3.84 -22.14 -3.50
C GLY A 593 -2.82 -21.01 -3.32
N ALA A 594 -2.38 -20.39 -4.42
CA ALA A 594 -1.52 -19.20 -4.42
C ALA A 594 -2.30 -17.88 -4.27
N CYS A 595 -3.59 -17.91 -3.93
CA CYS A 595 -4.38 -16.70 -3.72
C CYS A 595 -4.01 -16.07 -2.37
N VAL A 596 -3.55 -14.81 -2.36
CA VAL A 596 -3.16 -14.07 -1.15
C VAL A 596 -4.27 -14.01 -0.09
N LEU A 597 -5.54 -14.09 -0.50
CA LEU A 597 -6.67 -14.15 0.41
C LEU A 597 -6.62 -15.41 1.30
N GLY A 598 -6.15 -16.53 0.74
CA GLY A 598 -6.03 -17.85 1.38
C GLY A 598 -5.17 -17.89 2.65
N ILE A 599 -4.42 -16.82 2.94
CA ILE A 599 -3.65 -16.68 4.18
C ILE A 599 -4.57 -16.37 5.38
N SER A 600 -5.70 -15.70 5.16
CA SER A 600 -6.60 -15.21 6.23
C SER A 600 -8.08 -15.56 6.07
N GLU A 601 -8.51 -15.94 4.87
CA GLU A 601 -9.90 -16.24 4.49
C GLU A 601 -9.91 -17.26 3.33
N PRO A 602 -10.97 -18.03 3.09
CA PRO A 602 -11.00 -18.98 1.97
C PRO A 602 -10.82 -18.27 0.61
N ALA A 603 -9.93 -18.80 -0.24
CA ALA A 603 -9.53 -18.18 -1.51
C ALA A 603 -10.70 -17.82 -2.46
N VAL A 604 -10.46 -16.91 -3.40
CA VAL A 604 -11.39 -16.59 -4.51
C VAL A 604 -11.61 -17.84 -5.35
N THR A 605 -12.84 -18.06 -5.84
CA THR A 605 -13.19 -19.19 -6.72
C THR A 605 -12.79 -18.91 -8.17
N ILE A 606 -11.49 -18.75 -8.41
CA ILE A 606 -10.88 -18.37 -9.70
C ILE A 606 -11.31 -19.34 -10.80
N LYS A 607 -11.21 -20.66 -10.56
CA LYS A 607 -11.57 -21.69 -11.54
C LYS A 607 -13.05 -21.62 -11.93
N ASN A 608 -13.92 -21.37 -10.95
CA ASN A 608 -15.35 -21.27 -11.16
C ASN A 608 -15.73 -20.07 -12.05
N ILE A 609 -14.98 -18.97 -11.94
CA ILE A 609 -15.17 -17.76 -12.74
C ILE A 609 -14.59 -17.95 -14.15
N GLU A 610 -13.42 -18.58 -14.30
CA GLU A 610 -12.84 -18.98 -15.60
C GLU A 610 -13.83 -19.85 -16.40
N CYS A 611 -14.39 -20.90 -15.78
CA CYS A 611 -15.40 -21.75 -16.40
C CYS A 611 -16.69 -20.99 -16.77
N ALA A 612 -17.13 -20.06 -15.92
CA ALA A 612 -18.34 -19.29 -16.20
C ALA A 612 -18.17 -18.28 -17.36
N ILE A 613 -16.98 -17.65 -17.49
CA ILE A 613 -16.65 -16.76 -18.61
C ILE A 613 -16.78 -17.51 -19.95
N ILE A 614 -16.13 -18.68 -20.06
CA ILE A 614 -16.08 -19.43 -21.32
C ILE A 614 -17.42 -20.09 -21.67
N ASP A 615 -18.13 -20.66 -20.70
CA ASP A 615 -19.46 -21.24 -20.95
C ASP A 615 -20.43 -20.16 -21.46
N HIS A 616 -20.37 -18.94 -20.91
CA HIS A 616 -21.18 -17.82 -21.40
C HIS A 616 -20.74 -17.35 -22.79
N ALA A 617 -19.43 -17.35 -23.08
CA ALA A 617 -18.92 -17.02 -24.41
C ALA A 617 -19.36 -18.00 -25.51
N PHE A 618 -19.51 -19.28 -25.18
CA PHE A 618 -20.12 -20.26 -26.09
C PHE A 618 -21.63 -20.02 -26.27
N GLU A 619 -22.38 -19.76 -25.19
CA GLU A 619 -23.82 -19.43 -25.26
C GLU A 619 -24.12 -18.18 -26.11
N GLN A 620 -23.27 -17.15 -26.03
CA GLN A 620 -23.40 -15.92 -26.82
C GLN A 620 -22.79 -16.04 -28.22
N GLY A 621 -22.26 -17.21 -28.61
CA GLY A 621 -21.62 -17.42 -29.91
C GLY A 621 -20.42 -16.50 -30.15
N TRP A 622 -19.67 -16.16 -29.09
CA TRP A 622 -18.49 -15.28 -29.14
C TRP A 622 -17.20 -16.03 -29.46
N ILE A 623 -17.15 -17.35 -29.22
CA ILE A 623 -16.05 -18.21 -29.68
C ILE A 623 -16.28 -18.52 -31.16
N ARG A 624 -15.36 -18.07 -32.01
CA ARG A 624 -15.43 -18.18 -33.48
C ARG A 624 -14.02 -18.45 -34.04
N PRO A 625 -13.91 -19.13 -35.20
CA PRO A 625 -12.62 -19.28 -35.88
C PRO A 625 -12.10 -17.92 -36.37
N GLU A 626 -10.84 -17.61 -36.09
CA GLU A 626 -10.15 -16.41 -36.55
C GLU A 626 -9.00 -16.79 -37.51
N PRO A 627 -9.30 -17.12 -38.79
CA PRO A 627 -8.26 -17.44 -39.78
C PRO A 627 -7.32 -16.24 -40.02
N PRO A 628 -6.01 -16.47 -40.18
CA PRO A 628 -5.05 -15.41 -40.48
C PRO A 628 -5.32 -14.81 -41.88
N VAL A 629 -5.25 -13.48 -41.97
CA VAL A 629 -5.47 -12.72 -43.23
C VAL A 629 -4.40 -13.00 -44.28
N LEU A 630 -3.17 -13.31 -43.84
CA LEU A 630 -2.04 -13.68 -44.69
C LEU A 630 -1.48 -15.03 -44.24
N ARG A 631 -1.17 -15.91 -45.21
CA ARG A 631 -0.43 -17.15 -44.98
C ARG A 631 1.06 -16.92 -45.26
N THR A 632 1.90 -17.59 -44.50
CA THR A 632 3.32 -17.70 -44.82
C THR A 632 3.55 -18.82 -45.84
N ILE A 633 4.72 -18.83 -46.48
CA ILE A 633 5.16 -19.97 -47.32
C ILE A 633 5.67 -21.16 -46.49
N LYS A 634 5.71 -21.06 -45.17
CA LYS A 634 6.43 -21.97 -44.26
C LYS A 634 5.50 -23.03 -43.68
N LYS A 635 5.86 -24.30 -43.89
CA LYS A 635 5.14 -25.47 -43.39
C LYS A 635 5.73 -25.96 -42.07
N VAL A 636 4.87 -26.35 -41.14
CA VAL A 636 5.24 -27.03 -39.89
C VAL A 636 4.45 -28.33 -39.84
N ALA A 637 4.91 -29.31 -39.04
CA ALA A 637 4.13 -30.47 -38.66
C ALA A 637 4.16 -30.69 -37.14
N VAL A 638 2.99 -30.74 -36.49
CA VAL A 638 2.83 -31.09 -35.08
C VAL A 638 2.44 -32.56 -34.94
N VAL A 639 3.37 -33.36 -34.42
CA VAL A 639 3.18 -34.80 -34.19
C VAL A 639 2.55 -35.02 -32.80
N GLY A 640 1.23 -35.08 -32.77
CA GLY A 640 0.44 -35.48 -31.58
C GLY A 640 -0.62 -34.46 -31.17
N SER A 641 -1.86 -34.91 -31.03
CA SER A 641 -3.04 -34.07 -30.75
C SER A 641 -3.35 -33.87 -29.26
N GLY A 642 -2.33 -33.94 -28.39
CA GLY A 642 -2.44 -33.60 -26.97
C GLY A 642 -2.47 -32.07 -26.74
N PRO A 643 -2.77 -31.59 -25.51
CA PRO A 643 -2.94 -30.16 -25.24
C PRO A 643 -1.77 -29.27 -25.70
N SER A 644 -0.52 -29.75 -25.61
CA SER A 644 0.67 -29.06 -26.12
C SER A 644 0.66 -28.91 -27.64
N GLY A 645 0.32 -29.98 -28.36
CA GLY A 645 0.24 -29.98 -29.81
C GLY A 645 -0.91 -29.11 -30.32
N LEU A 646 -2.08 -29.18 -29.67
CA LEU A 646 -3.23 -28.35 -30.04
C LEU A 646 -3.00 -26.86 -29.76
N ALA A 647 -2.32 -26.52 -28.66
CA ALA A 647 -1.93 -25.14 -28.37
C ALA A 647 -0.89 -24.62 -29.39
N ALA A 648 0.14 -25.43 -29.71
CA ALA A 648 1.12 -25.07 -30.72
C ALA A 648 0.46 -24.89 -32.10
N ALA A 649 -0.43 -25.80 -32.51
CA ALA A 649 -1.22 -25.71 -33.72
C ALA A 649 -2.03 -24.41 -33.84
N HIS A 650 -2.70 -24.00 -32.75
CA HIS A 650 -3.47 -22.76 -32.69
C HIS A 650 -2.57 -21.52 -32.83
N GLN A 651 -1.46 -21.47 -32.11
CA GLN A 651 -0.53 -20.32 -32.16
C GLN A 651 0.20 -20.22 -33.51
N LEU A 652 0.65 -21.35 -34.08
CA LEU A 652 1.25 -21.42 -35.41
C LEU A 652 0.25 -21.01 -36.50
N ASN A 653 -1.02 -21.42 -36.38
CA ASN A 653 -2.06 -20.97 -37.29
C ASN A 653 -2.28 -19.45 -37.22
N LYS A 654 -2.35 -18.86 -36.02
CA LYS A 654 -2.47 -17.41 -35.85
C LYS A 654 -1.26 -16.63 -36.37
N ALA A 655 -0.08 -17.25 -36.42
CA ALA A 655 1.11 -16.73 -37.09
C ALA A 655 1.14 -16.93 -38.63
N GLY A 656 0.16 -17.63 -39.22
CA GLY A 656 0.03 -17.83 -40.66
C GLY A 656 0.55 -19.17 -41.21
N HIS A 657 0.77 -20.18 -40.35
CA HIS A 657 1.13 -21.57 -40.71
C HIS A 657 -0.10 -22.50 -40.69
N SER A 658 0.06 -23.84 -40.62
CA SER A 658 -1.05 -24.82 -40.72
C SER A 658 -0.82 -26.17 -39.99
N GLU A 659 -1.68 -26.51 -39.02
CA GLU A 659 -1.86 -27.80 -38.25
C GLU A 659 -3.37 -28.20 -38.22
N ARG A 660 -4.09 -28.72 -37.16
CA ARG A 660 -5.62 -28.73 -37.08
C ARG A 660 -6.29 -29.09 -35.72
N VAL A 661 -7.55 -28.64 -35.50
CA VAL A 661 -8.77 -29.34 -34.95
C VAL A 661 -10.05 -28.58 -35.34
N ASP A 662 -11.15 -29.17 -35.83
CA ASP A 662 -12.50 -28.58 -36.13
C ASP A 662 -12.76 -27.06 -36.06
N LEU A 663 -12.68 -26.41 -34.88
CA LEU A 663 -12.78 -24.96 -34.76
C LEU A 663 -11.56 -24.29 -35.43
N LEU A 664 -10.35 -24.69 -35.03
CA LEU A 664 -9.12 -24.45 -35.77
C LEU A 664 -9.23 -24.97 -37.21
N ALA A 665 -9.87 -26.09 -37.54
CA ALA A 665 -9.96 -26.56 -38.95
C ALA A 665 -10.64 -25.51 -39.86
N LYS A 666 -11.67 -24.83 -39.34
CA LYS A 666 -12.33 -23.70 -40.00
C LYS A 666 -11.46 -22.45 -40.07
N GLU A 667 -10.42 -22.34 -39.24
CA GLU A 667 -9.37 -21.34 -39.40
C GLU A 667 -8.38 -21.68 -40.55
N GLY A 668 -8.66 -22.69 -41.42
CA GLY A 668 -7.85 -23.10 -42.59
C GLY A 668 -6.70 -24.08 -42.33
N VAL A 669 -6.96 -25.21 -41.68
CA VAL A 669 -5.95 -25.97 -40.91
C VAL A 669 -6.24 -27.50 -41.11
N VAL A 670 -5.25 -28.35 -41.48
CA VAL A 670 -5.33 -29.77 -41.93
C VAL A 670 -4.83 -30.84 -40.91
N PHE A 671 -5.50 -32.01 -40.81
CA PHE A 671 -5.16 -33.17 -39.94
C PHE A 671 -4.75 -34.40 -40.76
N LYS A 672 -3.99 -35.31 -40.14
CA LYS A 672 -3.88 -36.74 -40.51
C LYS A 672 -4.22 -37.61 -39.30
N THR A 673 -5.47 -38.08 -39.17
CA THR A 673 -5.92 -38.99 -38.10
C THR A 673 -5.65 -40.46 -38.45
N ASN A 674 -5.52 -41.33 -37.44
CA ASN A 674 -5.20 -42.76 -37.60
C ASN A 674 -3.84 -43.01 -38.29
N VAL A 675 -2.84 -42.19 -37.97
CA VAL A 675 -1.47 -42.26 -38.53
C VAL A 675 -0.46 -42.25 -37.39
N ASN A 676 0.42 -43.25 -37.36
CA ASN A 676 1.50 -43.41 -36.39
C ASN A 676 2.83 -43.08 -37.06
N VAL A 677 3.49 -42.00 -36.63
CA VAL A 677 4.85 -41.68 -37.06
C VAL A 677 5.81 -42.76 -36.56
N GLY A 678 6.59 -43.35 -37.46
CA GLY A 678 7.43 -44.52 -37.20
C GLY A 678 6.78 -45.89 -37.50
N LYS A 679 5.52 -45.92 -37.96
CA LYS A 679 4.90 -47.11 -38.58
C LYS A 679 4.29 -46.81 -39.95
N ASP A 680 3.46 -45.77 -40.01
CA ASP A 680 2.65 -45.44 -41.19
C ASP A 680 3.27 -44.33 -42.06
N ILE A 681 4.14 -43.50 -41.47
CA ILE A 681 4.98 -42.47 -42.13
C ILE A 681 6.34 -42.46 -41.42
N ALA A 682 7.46 -42.36 -42.14
CA ALA A 682 8.76 -42.26 -41.49
C ALA A 682 9.00 -40.85 -40.93
N ALA A 683 9.68 -40.76 -39.78
CA ALA A 683 10.01 -39.48 -39.17
C ALA A 683 10.93 -38.60 -40.04
N LYS A 684 11.70 -39.22 -40.97
CA LYS A 684 12.52 -38.50 -41.94
C LYS A 684 11.67 -37.77 -42.98
N ASP A 685 10.64 -38.42 -43.53
CA ASP A 685 9.77 -37.84 -44.56
C ASP A 685 9.12 -36.55 -44.04
N LEU A 686 8.67 -36.54 -42.77
CA LEU A 686 8.14 -35.34 -42.12
C LEU A 686 9.17 -34.22 -41.97
N TYR A 687 10.44 -34.55 -41.73
CA TYR A 687 11.53 -33.58 -41.63
C TYR A 687 11.95 -33.01 -42.99
N ASP A 688 11.92 -33.84 -44.04
CA ASP A 688 12.25 -33.44 -45.42
C ASP A 688 11.09 -32.64 -46.08
N GLU A 689 9.83 -32.86 -45.67
CA GLU A 689 8.63 -32.18 -46.21
C GLU A 689 8.28 -30.82 -45.57
N HIS A 690 8.80 -30.52 -44.36
CA HIS A 690 8.37 -29.37 -43.53
C HIS A 690 9.56 -28.56 -43.01
N ASP A 691 9.40 -27.23 -42.90
CA ASP A 691 10.46 -26.33 -42.39
C ASP A 691 10.77 -26.55 -40.89
N ALA A 692 9.82 -27.15 -40.15
CA ALA A 692 10.00 -27.58 -38.77
C ALA A 692 9.03 -28.72 -38.42
N VAL A 693 9.43 -29.57 -37.46
CA VAL A 693 8.59 -30.64 -36.89
C VAL A 693 8.57 -30.50 -35.37
N LEU A 694 7.39 -30.45 -34.76
CA LEU A 694 7.21 -30.40 -33.31
C LEU A 694 6.68 -31.75 -32.78
N LEU A 695 7.48 -32.41 -31.94
CA LEU A 695 7.11 -33.70 -31.35
C LEU A 695 6.33 -33.50 -30.04
N CYS A 696 5.05 -33.87 -30.05
CA CYS A 696 4.09 -33.77 -28.95
C CYS A 696 3.39 -35.11 -28.68
N THR A 697 4.12 -36.23 -28.81
CA THR A 697 3.61 -37.61 -28.69
C THR A 697 3.05 -37.97 -27.31
N GLY A 698 3.41 -37.21 -26.27
CA GLY A 698 3.06 -37.54 -24.88
C GLY A 698 3.81 -38.76 -24.34
N ALA A 699 3.36 -39.28 -23.20
CA ALA A 699 3.90 -40.47 -22.56
C ALA A 699 2.82 -41.57 -22.54
N THR A 700 3.03 -42.64 -23.32
CA THR A 700 2.07 -43.75 -23.50
C THR A 700 2.51 -45.05 -22.83
N TRP A 701 3.78 -45.17 -22.43
CA TRP A 701 4.32 -46.38 -21.81
C TRP A 701 3.86 -46.53 -20.36
N PRO A 702 3.13 -47.60 -19.99
CA PRO A 702 2.69 -47.81 -18.61
C PRO A 702 3.85 -48.25 -17.72
N ARG A 703 3.74 -48.00 -16.41
CA ARG A 703 4.57 -48.69 -15.42
C ARG A 703 3.88 -49.99 -15.06
N ASP A 704 4.64 -51.09 -15.06
CA ASP A 704 4.14 -52.40 -14.62
C ASP A 704 4.76 -52.81 -13.29
N LEU A 705 4.09 -53.72 -12.57
CA LEU A 705 4.49 -54.20 -11.25
C LEU A 705 4.71 -55.73 -11.28
N PRO A 706 5.96 -56.21 -11.44
CA PRO A 706 6.26 -57.63 -11.58
C PRO A 706 6.23 -58.35 -10.22
N ILE A 707 5.03 -58.67 -9.74
CA ILE A 707 4.78 -59.44 -8.52
C ILE A 707 4.09 -60.78 -8.82
N PRO A 708 4.22 -61.81 -7.96
CA PRO A 708 3.49 -63.06 -8.12
C PRO A 708 1.98 -62.82 -8.21
N GLY A 709 1.34 -63.39 -9.24
CA GLY A 709 -0.09 -63.19 -9.51
C GLY A 709 -0.42 -61.98 -10.38
N ARG A 710 0.58 -61.19 -10.84
CA ARG A 710 0.39 -60.09 -11.81
C ARG A 710 -0.32 -60.53 -13.11
N GLN A 711 -0.20 -61.80 -13.47
CA GLN A 711 -0.79 -62.43 -14.65
C GLN A 711 -2.23 -62.95 -14.46
N LEU A 712 -2.85 -62.72 -13.30
CA LEU A 712 -4.24 -63.14 -13.04
C LEU A 712 -5.26 -62.24 -13.74
N ASP A 713 -6.40 -62.83 -14.11
CA ASP A 713 -7.53 -62.11 -14.71
C ASP A 713 -8.03 -60.99 -13.81
N GLY A 714 -8.44 -59.87 -14.43
CA GLY A 714 -8.89 -58.67 -13.74
C GLY A 714 -7.81 -57.59 -13.54
N ILE A 715 -6.53 -57.87 -13.81
CA ILE A 715 -5.42 -56.91 -13.63
C ILE A 715 -5.12 -56.15 -14.93
N TYR A 716 -5.88 -55.06 -15.15
CA TYR A 716 -5.79 -54.21 -16.35
C TYR A 716 -4.88 -52.99 -16.16
N PHE A 717 -4.22 -52.55 -17.24
CA PHE A 717 -3.63 -51.21 -17.29
C PHE A 717 -4.73 -50.13 -17.35
N ALA A 718 -4.60 -49.09 -16.54
CA ALA A 718 -5.61 -48.04 -16.41
C ALA A 718 -5.99 -47.36 -17.74
N MET A 719 -5.01 -47.13 -18.63
CA MET A 719 -5.27 -46.52 -19.94
C MET A 719 -6.16 -47.40 -20.83
N THR A 720 -5.89 -48.70 -20.90
CA THR A 720 -6.71 -49.65 -21.69
C THR A 720 -8.14 -49.72 -21.16
N PHE A 721 -8.31 -49.75 -19.83
CA PHE A 721 -9.63 -49.71 -19.21
C PHE A 721 -10.37 -48.41 -19.53
N LEU A 722 -9.75 -47.25 -19.29
CA LEU A 722 -10.36 -45.94 -19.54
C LEU A 722 -10.69 -45.71 -21.03
N GLU A 723 -9.83 -46.12 -21.94
CA GLU A 723 -10.05 -46.00 -23.38
C GLU A 723 -11.23 -46.87 -23.85
N SER A 724 -11.29 -48.14 -23.41
CA SER A 724 -12.41 -49.04 -23.72
C SER A 724 -13.74 -48.50 -23.17
N TRP A 725 -13.73 -47.96 -21.94
CA TRP A 725 -14.93 -47.36 -21.35
C TRP A 725 -15.36 -46.09 -22.08
N GLN A 726 -14.42 -45.21 -22.43
CA GLN A 726 -14.71 -43.98 -23.17
C GLN A 726 -15.31 -44.28 -24.55
N LYS A 727 -14.75 -45.27 -25.27
CA LYS A 727 -15.31 -45.72 -26.56
C LYS A 727 -16.73 -46.30 -26.40
N LYS A 728 -16.99 -47.06 -25.33
CA LYS A 728 -18.32 -47.60 -25.01
C LYS A 728 -19.34 -46.49 -24.68
N GLN A 729 -18.94 -45.46 -23.94
CA GLN A 729 -19.78 -44.28 -23.67
C GLN A 729 -20.11 -43.48 -24.94
N MET A 730 -19.24 -43.51 -25.95
CA MET A 730 -19.49 -42.91 -27.28
C MET A 730 -20.33 -43.81 -28.21
N GLY A 731 -20.91 -44.90 -27.71
CA GLY A 731 -21.83 -45.77 -28.47
C GLY A 731 -21.18 -46.90 -29.28
N ASN A 732 -19.86 -47.11 -29.15
CA ASN A 732 -19.20 -48.24 -29.82
C ASN A 732 -19.53 -49.56 -29.12
N ASN A 733 -19.93 -50.59 -29.87
CA ASN A 733 -20.02 -51.96 -29.37
C ASN A 733 -18.62 -52.50 -29.04
N ILE A 734 -18.40 -52.86 -27.76
CA ILE A 734 -17.15 -53.43 -27.26
C ILE A 734 -17.49 -54.52 -26.23
N ASP A 735 -17.20 -55.76 -26.57
CA ASP A 735 -17.39 -56.93 -25.71
C ASP A 735 -16.22 -57.09 -24.74
N GLN A 736 -16.33 -56.35 -23.63
CA GLN A 736 -15.39 -56.29 -22.50
C GLN A 736 -14.02 -55.62 -22.80
N PRO A 737 -13.31 -55.11 -21.77
CA PRO A 737 -11.93 -54.69 -21.92
C PRO A 737 -11.02 -55.91 -22.12
N HIS A 738 -10.70 -56.26 -23.36
CA HIS A 738 -9.65 -57.27 -23.62
C HIS A 738 -8.33 -56.81 -22.96
N PRO A 739 -7.63 -57.68 -22.20
CA PRO A 739 -6.28 -57.39 -21.76
C PRO A 739 -5.35 -57.31 -22.98
N PRO A 740 -4.38 -56.38 -23.00
CA PRO A 740 -3.41 -56.34 -24.10
C PRO A 740 -2.56 -57.61 -24.05
N SER A 741 -2.59 -58.42 -25.12
CA SER A 741 -1.75 -59.62 -25.23
C SER A 741 -0.28 -59.21 -25.27
N CYS A 742 0.49 -59.56 -24.25
CA CYS A 742 1.93 -59.32 -24.22
C CYS A 742 2.64 -60.18 -25.29
N GLN A 743 2.91 -59.58 -26.44
CA GLN A 743 3.70 -60.17 -27.53
C GLN A 743 4.64 -59.12 -28.13
N GLY A 744 5.93 -59.44 -28.14
CA GLY A 744 6.98 -58.76 -28.94
C GLY A 744 7.30 -57.32 -28.56
#